data_AF-A0A0G0H297-F1
#
_entry.id   AF-A0A0G0H297-F1
#
_cell.length_a   1.000
_cell.length_b   1.000
_cell.length_c   1.000
_cell.angle_alpha   90.00
_cell.angle_beta   90.00
_cell.angle_gamma   90.00
#
_symmetry.space_group_name_H-M   'P 1'
#
loop_
_entity.id
_entity.type
_entity.pdbx_description
1 polymer ?
#
loop_
_entity_poly.entity_id
_entity_poly.type
_entity_poly.pdbx_seq_one_letter_code
_entity_poly.pdbx_strand_id
1 'polypeptide(L)'
;MVKKIILSTFVVGSIFYSSFLQAGLNLWSKDSTLQIANSSALNIESSNFQVRQGSLVKDRLAIIHGNPVIFNGGTYESGDLEILLTALYDFDASYPIILNGDKSFKANAGIISDKIWVEGENNRLEGQPIWTDSSGVTLKDFHTTLTVAIQNALNTNIVLNNGVLVLENDLRLGDDILLTSSGQIRCFGHKVLLGAKPLSWPGGNITWSDTPVVQLNNNVILDGRWTFSGVSSLTGNGSILDFSSGKIRVRGDGPLYINNVKLKGFGSGKFEFDRPNSQIRFSNVEIEMNSDYTFTSGGIYVDGGSAIVTKGNIINFDSVSSLTVDGVVLNYETLSVLDSNNIQPTRDLDPNSKHVALLNGGLIRRIIGVQVGPLVLNPPTPFQTIRISENLNVAPTKELIIANDLTFDGSTNAMVFAKSQNPLLIVQPGKTLVLKNVLLQDFNFNYLNLGLESKIIFDNKSKIVLNDSQSVNTTYTFRGDTIIDGQGKILTFDDGGGIELHSSIKFENAVLYGISGSQLAGWDDSSTMTFQNVTLYLDDNFTLTKGHFEVIDSLDVVGTGSFIYSTDKSSIIWERATMTIGANATFYYNPPVADRDLIIFKDDRSIFALNGGTLVSSTTGMRLLGGTFQVENDAFVAGSPSNVTSESIEFGDGVNGYNDCIINLISSANMYVLSGAVNYNNVLLQ
;
A
#
# COMPACT_ATOMS: atom_id res chain seq x y z
N MET A 1 -78.81 55.95 -63.29
CA MET A 1 -77.91 57.07 -62.91
C MET A 1 -78.18 57.38 -61.43
N VAL A 2 -77.13 57.36 -60.60
CA VAL A 2 -77.01 57.86 -59.20
C VAL A 2 -77.58 57.02 -58.02
N LYS A 3 -76.67 56.80 -57.06
CA LYS A 3 -76.71 56.09 -55.75
C LYS A 3 -77.52 56.78 -54.64
N LYS A 4 -77.92 55.99 -53.62
CA LYS A 4 -77.88 56.26 -52.14
C LYS A 4 -78.38 55.00 -51.41
N ILE A 5 -77.57 54.16 -50.76
CA ILE A 5 -76.95 54.21 -49.41
C ILE A 5 -77.87 54.73 -48.29
N ILE A 6 -78.25 53.81 -47.40
CA ILE A 6 -78.84 54.03 -46.07
C ILE A 6 -77.77 53.59 -45.06
N LEU A 7 -77.47 54.43 -44.06
CA LEU A 7 -76.70 54.06 -42.88
C LEU A 7 -77.42 54.62 -41.65
N SER A 8 -77.78 53.73 -40.72
CA SER A 8 -78.40 54.05 -39.43
C SER A 8 -77.35 54.19 -38.33
N THR A 9 -77.54 55.23 -37.52
CA THR A 9 -76.74 55.69 -36.38
C THR A 9 -77.05 54.90 -35.10
N PHE A 10 -76.07 54.66 -34.21
CA PHE A 10 -76.28 54.77 -32.75
C PHE A 10 -74.95 55.03 -32.01
N VAL A 11 -75.03 55.88 -30.99
CA VAL A 11 -73.97 56.56 -30.22
C VAL A 11 -73.67 55.80 -28.92
N VAL A 12 -72.40 55.70 -28.49
CA VAL A 12 -72.02 55.53 -27.07
C VAL A 12 -70.73 56.32 -26.76
N GLY A 13 -70.69 56.92 -25.57
CA GLY A 13 -69.80 57.98 -25.12
C GLY A 13 -68.32 57.60 -24.96
N SER A 14 -67.48 58.58 -25.24
CA SER A 14 -66.04 58.56 -25.03
C SER A 14 -65.73 59.07 -23.62
N ILE A 15 -65.27 58.18 -22.73
CA ILE A 15 -64.54 58.56 -21.53
C ILE A 15 -63.10 58.85 -21.96
N PHE A 16 -62.63 60.07 -21.72
CA PHE A 16 -61.23 60.44 -21.89
C PHE A 16 -60.38 59.76 -20.81
N TYR A 17 -59.75 58.63 -21.17
CA TYR A 17 -58.44 58.30 -20.64
C TYR A 17 -57.43 58.57 -21.74
N SER A 18 -56.68 59.66 -21.59
CA SER A 18 -55.48 59.93 -22.35
C SER A 18 -54.41 58.89 -22.00
N SER A 19 -54.44 57.73 -22.66
CA SER A 19 -53.22 56.95 -22.82
C SER A 19 -52.36 57.71 -23.81
N PHE A 20 -51.18 58.16 -23.39
CA PHE A 20 -50.15 58.67 -24.27
C PHE A 20 -50.02 57.73 -25.48
N LEU A 21 -50.45 58.19 -26.66
CA LEU A 21 -50.16 57.53 -27.93
C LEU A 21 -48.66 57.68 -28.15
N GLN A 22 -47.89 56.72 -27.63
CA GLN A 22 -46.50 56.57 -28.05
C GLN A 22 -46.54 56.11 -29.51
N ALA A 23 -46.00 56.91 -30.42
CA ALA A 23 -45.76 56.45 -31.78
C ALA A 23 -44.83 55.22 -31.69
N GLY A 24 -45.31 54.07 -32.17
CA GLY A 24 -44.60 52.81 -32.10
C GLY A 24 -45.06 51.88 -33.21
N LEU A 25 -44.14 51.07 -33.74
CA LEU A 25 -44.47 50.00 -34.67
C LEU A 25 -45.11 48.86 -33.87
N ASN A 26 -46.38 48.55 -34.15
CA ASN A 26 -47.09 47.42 -33.53
C ASN A 26 -47.26 46.29 -34.53
N LEU A 27 -46.60 45.17 -34.27
CA LEU A 27 -46.84 43.89 -34.95
C LEU A 27 -47.95 43.15 -34.18
N TRP A 28 -49.20 43.32 -34.61
CA TRP A 28 -50.42 42.95 -33.85
C TRP A 28 -50.75 41.45 -33.84
N SER A 29 -50.01 40.63 -34.59
CA SER A 29 -50.23 39.20 -34.66
C SER A 29 -48.92 38.46 -34.85
N LYS A 30 -48.92 37.17 -34.51
CA LYS A 30 -47.79 36.25 -34.76
C LYS A 30 -47.38 36.15 -36.23
N ASP A 31 -48.28 36.49 -37.16
CA ASP A 31 -48.05 36.41 -38.60
C ASP A 31 -47.56 37.76 -39.17
N SER A 32 -47.37 38.78 -38.33
CA SER A 32 -46.89 40.10 -38.74
C SER A 32 -45.37 40.13 -38.79
N THR A 33 -44.81 40.61 -39.90
CA THR A 33 -43.35 40.63 -40.12
C THR A 33 -42.86 42.04 -40.47
N LEU A 34 -41.80 42.49 -39.80
CA LEU A 34 -40.93 43.55 -40.30
C LEU A 34 -39.66 42.91 -40.84
N GLN A 35 -39.47 42.96 -42.17
CA GLN A 35 -38.27 42.42 -42.81
C GLN A 35 -37.37 43.55 -43.31
N ILE A 36 -36.07 43.47 -42.98
CA ILE A 36 -35.03 44.34 -43.50
C ILE A 36 -34.28 43.58 -44.58
N ALA A 37 -34.48 44.00 -45.82
CA ALA A 37 -33.91 43.35 -47.00
C ALA A 37 -32.39 43.54 -47.09
N ASN A 38 -31.71 42.68 -47.85
CA ASN A 38 -30.28 42.81 -48.15
C ASN A 38 -29.91 44.23 -48.61
N SER A 39 -28.75 44.72 -48.15
CA SER A 39 -28.24 46.06 -48.45
C SER A 39 -29.12 47.23 -47.94
N SER A 40 -30.08 46.95 -47.06
CA SER A 40 -30.90 47.96 -46.37
C SER A 40 -30.49 48.10 -44.91
N ALA A 41 -30.87 49.21 -44.28
CA ALA A 41 -30.60 49.48 -42.86
C ALA A 41 -31.88 49.87 -42.09
N LEU A 42 -31.99 49.40 -40.85
CA LEU A 42 -32.93 49.89 -39.85
C LEU A 42 -32.16 50.62 -38.75
N ASN A 43 -32.46 51.91 -38.56
CA ASN A 43 -31.81 52.75 -37.55
C ASN A 43 -32.81 53.00 -36.42
N ILE A 44 -32.46 52.57 -35.21
CA ILE A 44 -33.35 52.63 -34.04
C ILE A 44 -32.93 53.80 -33.14
N GLU A 45 -33.46 54.99 -33.39
CA GLU A 45 -33.09 56.19 -32.61
C GLU A 45 -33.78 56.29 -31.25
N SER A 46 -34.85 55.50 -31.01
CA SER A 46 -35.60 55.51 -29.75
C SER A 46 -35.49 54.19 -28.99
N SER A 47 -35.40 54.26 -27.67
CA SER A 47 -35.28 53.10 -26.77
C SER A 47 -36.58 52.32 -26.53
N ASN A 48 -37.68 52.70 -27.21
CA ASN A 48 -39.00 52.11 -27.01
C ASN A 48 -39.42 51.14 -28.14
N PHE A 49 -38.50 50.71 -29.01
CA PHE A 49 -38.86 49.78 -30.09
C PHE A 49 -39.13 48.38 -29.52
N GLN A 50 -40.37 47.89 -29.63
CA GLN A 50 -40.79 46.62 -29.04
C GLN A 50 -41.34 45.65 -30.09
N VAL A 51 -40.95 44.38 -29.97
CA VAL A 51 -41.52 43.26 -30.70
C VAL A 51 -42.29 42.40 -29.70
N ARG A 52 -43.59 42.69 -29.54
CA ARG A 52 -44.46 41.96 -28.60
C ARG A 52 -45.00 40.66 -29.18
N GLN A 53 -45.29 40.66 -30.48
CA GLN A 53 -45.76 39.52 -31.29
C GLN A 53 -45.22 39.69 -32.71
N GLY A 54 -45.20 38.63 -33.51
CA GLY A 54 -44.69 38.68 -34.89
C GLY A 54 -43.16 38.57 -34.99
N SER A 55 -42.62 38.76 -36.19
CA SER A 55 -41.20 38.55 -36.52
C SER A 55 -40.48 39.84 -36.92
N LEU A 56 -39.28 40.05 -36.38
CA LEU A 56 -38.26 40.94 -36.95
C LEU A 56 -37.29 40.08 -37.77
N VAL A 57 -37.31 40.24 -39.09
CA VAL A 57 -36.49 39.46 -40.02
C VAL A 57 -35.36 40.34 -40.55
N LYS A 58 -34.12 39.87 -40.42
CA LYS A 58 -32.91 40.52 -40.94
C LYS A 58 -32.29 39.64 -42.01
N ASP A 59 -32.31 40.09 -43.27
CA ASP A 59 -31.57 39.40 -44.32
C ASP A 59 -30.05 39.47 -44.06
N ARG A 60 -29.28 38.52 -44.61
CA ARG A 60 -27.85 38.34 -44.29
C ARG A 60 -27.00 39.61 -44.50
N LEU A 61 -27.31 40.42 -45.51
CA LEU A 61 -26.59 41.67 -45.83
C LEU A 61 -27.30 42.93 -45.32
N ALA A 62 -28.34 42.79 -44.51
CA ALA A 62 -29.03 43.90 -43.87
C ALA A 62 -28.29 44.38 -42.61
N ILE A 63 -28.48 45.65 -42.26
CA ILE A 63 -27.90 46.26 -41.05
C ILE A 63 -29.05 46.69 -40.12
N ILE A 64 -28.95 46.38 -38.83
CA ILE A 64 -29.79 46.96 -37.79
C ILE A 64 -28.83 47.60 -36.79
N HIS A 65 -29.01 48.87 -36.45
CA HIS A 65 -28.17 49.59 -35.49
C HIS A 65 -28.98 50.61 -34.68
N GLY A 66 -28.43 51.07 -33.56
CA GLY A 66 -29.04 52.05 -32.66
C GLY A 66 -29.42 51.48 -31.31
N ASN A 67 -30.48 52.00 -30.70
CA ASN A 67 -30.95 51.58 -29.39
C ASN A 67 -31.44 50.12 -29.41
N PRO A 68 -31.38 49.41 -28.26
CA PRO A 68 -31.83 48.02 -28.16
C PRO A 68 -33.31 47.83 -28.49
N VAL A 69 -33.62 46.67 -29.08
CA VAL A 69 -34.99 46.17 -29.32
C VAL A 69 -35.48 45.38 -28.10
N ILE A 70 -36.70 45.64 -27.66
CA ILE A 70 -37.34 44.90 -26.57
C ILE A 70 -38.24 43.81 -27.15
N PHE A 71 -37.84 42.55 -27.02
CA PHE A 71 -38.69 41.40 -27.34
C PHE A 71 -39.52 40.99 -26.13
N ASN A 72 -40.84 40.88 -26.29
CA ASN A 72 -41.78 40.43 -25.26
C ASN A 72 -42.63 39.25 -25.76
N GLY A 73 -41.99 38.26 -26.37
CA GLY A 73 -42.63 37.09 -26.99
C GLY A 73 -42.67 37.15 -28.52
N GLY A 74 -41.87 38.03 -29.12
CA GLY A 74 -41.68 38.12 -30.57
C GLY A 74 -40.55 37.23 -31.08
N THR A 75 -40.54 37.01 -32.39
CA THR A 75 -39.53 36.20 -33.08
C THR A 75 -38.49 37.10 -33.74
N TYR A 76 -37.22 36.74 -33.65
CA TYR A 76 -36.14 37.28 -34.46
C TYR A 76 -35.65 36.22 -35.44
N GLU A 77 -35.52 36.60 -36.71
CA GLU A 77 -35.09 35.72 -37.79
C GLU A 77 -33.90 36.32 -38.53
N SER A 78 -32.86 35.52 -38.77
CA SER A 78 -31.70 35.92 -39.55
C SER A 78 -31.10 34.73 -40.29
N GLY A 79 -31.30 34.67 -41.61
CA GLY A 79 -30.91 33.51 -42.40
C GLY A 79 -31.71 32.27 -42.01
N ASP A 80 -31.03 31.20 -41.60
CA ASP A 80 -31.66 29.93 -41.17
C ASP A 80 -31.96 29.90 -39.66
N LEU A 81 -31.65 31.00 -38.94
CA LEU A 81 -31.87 31.14 -37.50
C LEU A 81 -33.25 31.75 -37.24
N GLU A 82 -34.03 31.11 -36.38
CA GLU A 82 -35.29 31.62 -35.85
C GLU A 82 -35.26 31.50 -34.31
N ILE A 83 -35.48 32.63 -33.62
CA ILE A 83 -35.41 32.72 -32.17
C ILE A 83 -36.67 33.40 -31.62
N LEU A 84 -37.38 32.72 -30.73
CA LEU A 84 -38.42 33.33 -29.90
C LEU A 84 -37.79 33.95 -28.65
N LEU A 85 -38.03 35.24 -28.43
CA LEU A 85 -37.37 36.02 -27.38
C LEU A 85 -38.37 36.67 -26.43
N THR A 86 -38.06 36.60 -25.13
CA THR A 86 -38.40 37.65 -24.16
C THR A 86 -37.07 38.20 -23.65
N ALA A 87 -36.53 39.24 -24.28
CA ALA A 87 -35.15 39.71 -24.05
C ALA A 87 -34.95 41.15 -24.55
N LEU A 88 -33.86 41.79 -24.14
CA LEU A 88 -33.34 42.96 -24.85
C LEU A 88 -32.34 42.50 -25.91
N TYR A 89 -32.41 43.07 -27.12
CA TYR A 89 -31.50 42.80 -28.22
C TYR A 89 -30.82 44.08 -28.68
N ASP A 90 -29.54 44.23 -28.36
CA ASP A 90 -28.69 45.35 -28.76
C ASP A 90 -27.77 44.92 -29.90
N PHE A 91 -28.12 45.28 -31.14
CA PHE A 91 -27.38 44.87 -32.34
C PHE A 91 -25.96 45.45 -32.42
N ASP A 92 -25.63 46.47 -31.63
CA ASP A 92 -24.32 47.13 -31.63
C ASP A 92 -23.43 46.66 -30.46
N ALA A 93 -23.96 45.89 -29.51
CA ALA A 93 -23.24 45.42 -28.33
C ALA A 93 -22.40 44.16 -28.59
N SER A 94 -21.34 43.96 -27.79
CA SER A 94 -20.57 42.70 -27.79
C SER A 94 -21.34 41.50 -27.22
N TYR A 95 -22.38 41.76 -26.43
CA TYR A 95 -23.37 40.78 -25.98
C TYR A 95 -24.76 41.25 -26.44
N PRO A 96 -25.14 40.93 -27.70
CA PRO A 96 -26.35 41.49 -28.26
C PRO A 96 -27.61 41.07 -27.52
N ILE A 97 -27.65 39.85 -26.99
CA ILE A 97 -28.86 39.32 -26.34
C ILE A 97 -28.69 39.41 -24.83
N ILE A 98 -29.60 40.12 -24.15
CA ILE A 98 -29.57 40.33 -22.70
C ILE A 98 -30.83 39.72 -22.07
N LEU A 99 -30.62 38.72 -21.21
CA LEU A 99 -31.64 38.10 -20.36
C LEU A 99 -31.51 38.68 -18.95
N ASN A 100 -32.35 39.66 -18.62
CA ASN A 100 -32.23 40.48 -17.40
C ASN A 100 -33.30 40.21 -16.32
N GLY A 101 -33.73 38.95 -16.20
CA GLY A 101 -34.68 38.50 -15.19
C GLY A 101 -36.08 38.22 -15.77
N ASP A 102 -36.62 37.04 -15.48
CA ASP A 102 -37.86 36.53 -16.10
C ASP A 102 -37.83 36.67 -17.63
N LYS A 103 -36.69 36.35 -18.25
CA LYS A 103 -36.43 36.44 -19.70
C LYS A 103 -36.11 35.07 -20.29
N SER A 104 -36.38 34.89 -21.58
CA SER A 104 -36.25 33.62 -22.27
C SER A 104 -35.65 33.76 -23.66
N PHE A 105 -34.75 32.85 -23.99
CA PHE A 105 -34.26 32.60 -25.33
C PHE A 105 -34.67 31.19 -25.76
N LYS A 106 -35.37 31.07 -26.89
CA LYS A 106 -35.70 29.79 -27.53
C LYS A 106 -35.33 29.83 -29.00
N ALA A 107 -34.36 29.01 -29.42
CA ALA A 107 -33.97 28.91 -30.82
C ALA A 107 -34.37 27.58 -31.46
N ASN A 108 -34.83 27.64 -32.71
CA ASN A 108 -34.84 26.47 -33.59
C ASN A 108 -33.41 26.07 -33.96
N ALA A 109 -33.24 24.93 -34.64
CA ALA A 109 -31.94 24.51 -35.15
C ALA A 109 -31.38 25.54 -36.13
N GLY A 110 -30.25 26.17 -35.80
CA GLY A 110 -29.66 27.23 -36.62
C GLY A 110 -28.37 27.80 -36.03
N ILE A 111 -27.60 28.49 -36.87
CA ILE A 111 -26.32 29.09 -36.47
C ILE A 111 -26.57 30.45 -35.82
N ILE A 112 -26.07 30.65 -34.59
CA ILE A 112 -26.09 31.92 -33.87
C ILE A 112 -24.68 32.49 -33.73
N SER A 113 -24.48 33.72 -34.19
CA SER A 113 -23.24 34.49 -34.02
C SER A 113 -23.18 35.27 -32.71
N ASP A 114 -24.34 35.53 -32.12
CA ASP A 114 -24.51 36.54 -31.09
C ASP A 114 -24.39 35.92 -29.69
N LYS A 115 -23.72 36.65 -28.80
CA LYS A 115 -23.52 36.25 -27.40
C LYS A 115 -24.71 36.63 -26.53
N ILE A 116 -24.90 35.86 -25.48
CA ILE A 116 -25.96 36.02 -24.50
C ILE A 116 -25.35 36.46 -23.16
N TRP A 117 -25.79 37.61 -22.67
CA TRP A 117 -25.52 38.10 -21.31
C TRP A 117 -26.72 37.82 -20.41
N VAL A 118 -26.48 37.22 -19.25
CA VAL A 118 -27.54 36.84 -18.31
C VAL A 118 -27.33 37.57 -16.98
N GLU A 119 -28.38 38.23 -16.50
CA GLU A 119 -28.43 38.88 -15.19
C GLU A 119 -29.79 38.68 -14.52
N GLY A 120 -29.81 38.67 -13.19
CA GLY A 120 -31.02 38.41 -12.42
C GLY A 120 -31.47 36.95 -12.44
N GLU A 121 -32.69 36.71 -11.97
CA GLU A 121 -33.20 35.37 -11.69
C GLU A 121 -34.24 34.92 -12.72
N ASN A 122 -34.57 33.62 -12.73
CA ASN A 122 -35.60 33.01 -13.59
C ASN A 122 -35.37 33.20 -15.11
N ASN A 123 -34.13 33.34 -15.55
CA ASN A 123 -33.82 33.38 -16.97
C ASN A 123 -33.82 31.96 -17.58
N ARG A 124 -34.12 31.85 -18.87
CA ARG A 124 -34.23 30.56 -19.57
C ARG A 124 -33.51 30.55 -20.92
N LEU A 125 -32.74 29.49 -21.16
CA LEU A 125 -32.07 29.17 -22.42
C LEU A 125 -32.56 27.81 -22.93
N GLU A 126 -33.24 27.76 -24.07
CA GLU A 126 -33.84 26.54 -24.62
C GLU A 126 -33.73 26.40 -26.14
N GLY A 127 -33.97 25.18 -26.63
CA GLY A 127 -34.01 24.88 -28.07
C GLY A 127 -32.75 24.19 -28.59
N GLN A 128 -32.43 24.42 -29.87
CA GLN A 128 -31.33 23.74 -30.59
C GLN A 128 -30.31 24.71 -31.26
N PRO A 129 -29.87 25.79 -30.62
CA PRO A 129 -28.89 26.71 -31.20
C PRO A 129 -27.51 26.06 -31.43
N ILE A 130 -26.81 26.55 -32.46
CA ILE A 130 -25.41 26.20 -32.78
C ILE A 130 -24.60 27.50 -32.78
N TRP A 131 -23.78 27.72 -31.76
CA TRP A 131 -22.96 28.94 -31.67
C TRP A 131 -21.73 28.90 -32.58
N THR A 132 -21.36 30.05 -33.13
CA THR A 132 -20.05 30.19 -33.81
C THR A 132 -18.92 30.54 -32.84
N ASP A 133 -19.25 31.09 -31.68
CA ASP A 133 -18.30 31.47 -30.62
C ASP A 133 -18.26 30.41 -29.52
N SER A 134 -17.06 30.12 -29.01
CA SER A 134 -16.84 29.15 -27.94
C SER A 134 -17.16 29.67 -26.54
N SER A 135 -17.52 30.95 -26.36
CA SER A 135 -17.98 31.57 -25.11
C SER A 135 -19.23 32.42 -25.35
N GLY A 136 -20.30 31.74 -25.73
CA GLY A 136 -21.55 32.32 -26.18
C GLY A 136 -22.50 32.72 -25.06
N VAL A 137 -22.30 32.24 -23.82
CA VAL A 137 -23.20 32.53 -22.69
C VAL A 137 -22.40 32.92 -21.44
N THR A 138 -22.72 34.08 -20.87
CA THR A 138 -22.06 34.60 -19.65
C THR A 138 -23.10 35.02 -18.63
N LEU A 139 -23.01 34.47 -17.42
CA LEU A 139 -23.74 34.93 -16.24
C LEU A 139 -22.99 36.12 -15.62
N LYS A 140 -23.72 37.10 -15.11
CA LYS A 140 -23.15 38.32 -14.54
C LYS A 140 -22.44 38.07 -13.21
N ASP A 141 -23.11 37.43 -12.26
CA ASP A 141 -22.65 37.30 -10.88
C ASP A 141 -23.36 36.18 -10.10
N PHE A 142 -23.10 36.11 -8.79
CA PHE A 142 -23.67 35.10 -7.88
C PHE A 142 -25.17 35.22 -7.61
N HIS A 143 -25.83 36.31 -7.99
CA HIS A 143 -27.29 36.45 -7.92
C HIS A 143 -27.98 36.03 -9.23
N THR A 144 -27.21 35.58 -10.22
CA THR A 144 -27.74 35.24 -11.53
C THR A 144 -28.13 33.77 -11.60
N THR A 145 -29.34 33.48 -12.08
CA THR A 145 -29.80 32.10 -12.32
C THR A 145 -30.19 31.90 -13.79
N LEU A 146 -29.74 30.81 -14.40
CA LEU A 146 -30.11 30.41 -15.76
C LEU A 146 -30.63 28.97 -15.78
N THR A 147 -31.87 28.78 -16.22
CA THR A 147 -32.40 27.45 -16.54
C THR A 147 -31.99 27.06 -17.96
N VAL A 148 -31.33 25.91 -18.10
CA VAL A 148 -30.87 25.37 -19.38
C VAL A 148 -31.73 24.17 -19.78
N ALA A 149 -32.46 24.35 -20.88
CA ALA A 149 -33.31 23.36 -21.53
C ALA A 149 -32.89 23.18 -23.00
N ILE A 150 -31.59 23.19 -23.26
CA ILE A 150 -30.98 22.90 -24.57
C ILE A 150 -31.15 21.43 -24.92
N GLN A 151 -31.48 21.13 -26.18
CA GLN A 151 -31.84 19.78 -26.65
C GLN A 151 -30.76 19.13 -27.54
N ASN A 152 -29.80 19.90 -28.05
CA ASN A 152 -28.64 19.42 -28.78
C ASN A 152 -27.38 19.40 -27.89
N ALA A 153 -26.27 18.88 -28.40
CA ALA A 153 -24.99 19.05 -27.72
C ALA A 153 -24.60 20.53 -27.72
N LEU A 154 -24.35 21.08 -26.54
CA LEU A 154 -23.92 22.47 -26.38
C LEU A 154 -22.53 22.65 -26.99
N ASN A 155 -22.39 23.52 -27.98
CA ASN A 155 -21.12 23.77 -28.67
C ASN A 155 -20.46 25.10 -28.26
N THR A 156 -20.80 25.61 -27.08
CA THR A 156 -20.24 26.83 -26.51
C THR A 156 -20.10 26.75 -24.99
N ASN A 157 -19.11 27.43 -24.42
CA ASN A 157 -18.92 27.50 -22.98
C ASN A 157 -20.00 28.36 -22.32
N ILE A 158 -20.34 28.00 -21.08
CA ILE A 158 -21.11 28.85 -20.17
C ILE A 158 -20.15 29.36 -19.09
N VAL A 159 -20.04 30.68 -18.96
CA VAL A 159 -19.25 31.33 -17.90
C VAL A 159 -20.17 31.59 -16.70
N LEU A 160 -19.92 30.93 -15.58
CA LEU A 160 -20.84 30.92 -14.43
C LEU A 160 -20.74 32.14 -13.52
N ASN A 161 -19.55 32.72 -13.32
CA ASN A 161 -19.31 33.91 -12.47
C ASN A 161 -19.97 33.87 -11.08
N ASN A 162 -19.91 32.70 -10.44
CA ASN A 162 -20.53 32.33 -9.16
C ASN A 162 -22.06 32.19 -9.19
N GLY A 163 -22.70 32.37 -10.34
CA GLY A 163 -24.13 32.17 -10.53
C GLY A 163 -24.55 30.70 -10.52
N VAL A 164 -25.85 30.48 -10.78
CA VAL A 164 -26.51 29.17 -10.69
C VAL A 164 -27.03 28.73 -12.05
N LEU A 165 -26.58 27.57 -12.50
CA LEU A 165 -27.15 26.85 -13.64
C LEU A 165 -28.17 25.83 -13.13
N VAL A 166 -29.38 25.86 -13.68
CA VAL A 166 -30.44 24.88 -13.38
C VAL A 166 -30.68 24.02 -14.60
N LEU A 167 -30.60 22.70 -14.45
CA LEU A 167 -30.84 21.76 -15.54
C LEU A 167 -32.30 21.34 -15.56
N GLU A 168 -32.89 21.33 -16.76
CA GLU A 168 -34.23 20.76 -17.02
C GLU A 168 -34.17 19.56 -17.98
N ASN A 169 -33.02 19.35 -18.62
CA ASN A 169 -32.70 18.18 -19.43
C ASN A 169 -31.26 17.77 -19.14
N ASP A 170 -30.88 16.56 -19.57
CA ASP A 170 -29.48 16.15 -19.60
C ASP A 170 -28.68 17.14 -20.45
N LEU A 171 -27.65 17.75 -19.85
CA LEU A 171 -26.76 18.68 -20.52
C LEU A 171 -25.59 17.91 -21.13
N ARG A 172 -25.58 17.81 -22.46
CA ARG A 172 -24.45 17.25 -23.22
C ARG A 172 -23.54 18.37 -23.71
N LEU A 173 -22.30 18.38 -23.26
CA LEU A 173 -21.27 19.28 -23.75
C LEU A 173 -20.63 18.69 -25.02
N GLY A 174 -20.38 19.55 -26.01
CA GLY A 174 -19.57 19.22 -27.17
C GLY A 174 -18.10 19.05 -26.81
N ASP A 175 -17.29 18.68 -27.80
CA ASP A 175 -15.84 18.62 -27.65
C ASP A 175 -15.29 20.01 -27.30
N ASP A 176 -14.31 20.05 -26.40
CA ASP A 176 -13.64 21.28 -25.96
C ASP A 176 -14.55 22.28 -25.21
N ILE A 177 -15.79 21.88 -24.88
CA ILE A 177 -16.78 22.73 -24.17
C ILE A 177 -16.77 22.48 -22.67
N LEU A 178 -16.85 23.57 -21.91
CA LEU A 178 -16.71 23.63 -20.46
C LEU A 178 -17.76 24.56 -19.82
N LEU A 179 -18.02 24.30 -18.54
CA LEU A 179 -18.65 25.26 -17.63
C LEU A 179 -17.51 25.93 -16.85
N THR A 180 -17.27 27.21 -17.13
CA THR A 180 -16.08 27.94 -16.67
C THR A 180 -16.41 28.92 -15.55
N SER A 181 -15.38 29.40 -14.85
CA SER A 181 -15.52 30.18 -13.61
C SER A 181 -16.15 29.35 -12.47
N SER A 182 -16.17 29.91 -11.26
CA SER A 182 -16.84 29.27 -10.12
C SER A 182 -18.36 29.37 -10.28
N GLY A 183 -19.13 28.46 -9.67
CA GLY A 183 -20.59 28.52 -9.70
C GLY A 183 -21.26 27.25 -9.19
N GLN A 184 -22.59 27.25 -9.22
CA GLN A 184 -23.41 26.11 -8.82
C GLN A 184 -24.16 25.53 -10.02
N ILE A 185 -24.25 24.21 -10.08
CA ILE A 185 -25.05 23.47 -11.05
C ILE A 185 -26.05 22.62 -10.27
N ARG A 186 -27.34 22.88 -10.50
CA ARG A 186 -28.47 22.19 -9.88
C ARG A 186 -29.03 21.21 -10.91
N CYS A 187 -28.81 19.93 -10.67
CA CYS A 187 -29.08 18.89 -11.66
C CYS A 187 -30.52 18.37 -11.62
N PHE A 188 -31.18 18.35 -10.46
CA PHE A 188 -32.51 17.78 -10.26
C PHE A 188 -32.69 16.37 -10.89
N GLY A 189 -31.64 15.56 -10.86
CA GLY A 189 -31.62 14.21 -11.43
C GLY A 189 -31.18 14.12 -12.89
N HIS A 190 -30.96 15.25 -13.56
CA HIS A 190 -30.39 15.31 -14.92
C HIS A 190 -28.87 15.17 -14.91
N LYS A 191 -28.33 14.67 -16.01
CA LYS A 191 -26.90 14.39 -16.18
C LYS A 191 -26.16 15.55 -16.81
N VAL A 192 -24.87 15.66 -16.50
CA VAL A 192 -23.91 16.46 -17.29
C VAL A 192 -22.93 15.51 -17.96
N LEU A 193 -22.97 15.45 -19.28
CA LEU A 193 -22.11 14.60 -20.09
C LEU A 193 -21.02 15.45 -20.75
N LEU A 194 -19.75 15.16 -20.45
CA LEU A 194 -18.63 15.88 -21.05
C LEU A 194 -18.38 15.44 -22.50
N GLY A 195 -17.66 16.26 -23.27
CA GLY A 195 -17.23 15.96 -24.64
C GLY A 195 -16.32 14.74 -24.74
N ALA A 196 -15.97 14.31 -25.96
CA ALA A 196 -15.16 13.10 -26.16
C ALA A 196 -13.64 13.38 -26.20
N LYS A 197 -13.23 14.66 -26.29
CA LYS A 197 -11.81 15.04 -26.32
C LYS A 197 -11.27 15.37 -24.93
N PRO A 198 -10.00 15.02 -24.62
CA PRO A 198 -9.32 15.43 -23.41
C PRO A 198 -9.42 16.93 -23.16
N LEU A 199 -9.68 17.33 -21.91
CA LEU A 199 -9.84 18.73 -21.53
C LEU A 199 -9.14 19.03 -20.22
N SER A 200 -8.76 20.30 -20.03
CA SER A 200 -8.41 20.84 -18.72
C SER A 200 -9.56 21.70 -18.24
N TRP A 201 -10.11 21.38 -17.08
CA TRP A 201 -11.10 22.19 -16.41
C TRP A 201 -10.38 23.33 -15.69
N PRO A 202 -10.46 24.57 -16.21
CA PRO A 202 -9.71 25.69 -15.67
C PRO A 202 -10.13 25.94 -14.22
N GLY A 203 -9.21 26.46 -13.41
CA GLY A 203 -9.43 26.70 -11.99
C GLY A 203 -10.76 27.39 -11.66
N GLY A 204 -11.26 27.14 -10.44
CA GLY A 204 -12.58 27.58 -10.01
C GLY A 204 -13.26 26.54 -9.13
N ASN A 205 -14.34 26.92 -8.46
CA ASN A 205 -15.11 26.05 -7.59
C ASN A 205 -16.47 25.75 -8.22
N ILE A 206 -16.67 24.52 -8.69
CA ILE A 206 -17.98 24.06 -9.18
C ILE A 206 -18.67 23.29 -8.05
N THR A 207 -19.90 23.69 -7.74
CA THR A 207 -20.77 22.96 -6.80
C THR A 207 -21.83 22.20 -7.57
N TRP A 208 -21.79 20.87 -7.46
CA TRP A 208 -22.77 19.94 -8.02
C TRP A 208 -23.81 19.61 -6.95
N SER A 209 -25.09 19.81 -7.26
CA SER A 209 -26.18 19.69 -6.28
C SER A 209 -27.46 19.13 -6.89
N ASP A 210 -28.40 18.76 -6.02
CA ASP A 210 -29.71 18.20 -6.39
C ASP A 210 -29.56 16.91 -7.22
N THR A 211 -28.92 15.89 -6.63
CA THR A 211 -28.68 14.56 -7.23
C THR A 211 -27.86 14.59 -8.54
N PRO A 212 -26.65 15.16 -8.53
CA PRO A 212 -25.86 15.32 -9.74
C PRO A 212 -25.30 14.00 -10.26
N VAL A 213 -25.31 13.83 -11.58
CA VAL A 213 -24.61 12.77 -12.30
C VAL A 213 -23.68 13.41 -13.32
N VAL A 214 -22.37 13.35 -13.05
CA VAL A 214 -21.31 13.86 -13.94
C VAL A 214 -20.69 12.68 -14.67
N GLN A 215 -20.74 12.68 -16.00
CA GLN A 215 -20.17 11.61 -16.82
C GLN A 215 -18.98 12.13 -17.62
N LEU A 216 -17.80 11.57 -17.35
CA LEU A 216 -16.60 11.77 -18.13
C LEU A 216 -16.65 10.84 -19.35
N ASN A 217 -16.46 11.40 -20.54
CA ASN A 217 -16.32 10.63 -21.78
C ASN A 217 -14.88 10.69 -22.34
N ASN A 218 -13.98 11.28 -21.55
CA ASN A 218 -12.60 11.57 -21.91
C ASN A 218 -11.77 11.84 -20.64
N ASN A 219 -10.44 11.92 -20.81
CA ASN A 219 -9.54 12.31 -19.74
C ASN A 219 -9.70 13.80 -19.36
N VAL A 220 -9.89 14.09 -18.09
CA VAL A 220 -10.08 15.44 -17.54
C VAL A 220 -8.94 15.77 -16.59
N ILE A 221 -8.26 16.90 -16.83
CA ILE A 221 -7.40 17.53 -15.83
C ILE A 221 -8.27 18.51 -15.03
N LEU A 222 -8.28 18.38 -13.72
CA LEU A 222 -9.01 19.26 -12.81
C LEU A 222 -8.00 20.14 -12.06
N ASP A 223 -8.00 21.43 -12.36
CA ASP A 223 -7.19 22.42 -11.62
C ASP A 223 -7.96 23.07 -10.46
N GLY A 224 -9.29 23.04 -10.54
CA GLY A 224 -10.20 23.61 -9.54
C GLY A 224 -10.66 22.65 -8.44
N ARG A 225 -11.76 23.01 -7.78
CA ARG A 225 -12.46 22.15 -6.83
C ARG A 225 -13.84 21.79 -7.34
N TRP A 226 -14.15 20.49 -7.35
CA TRP A 226 -15.52 20.01 -7.51
C TRP A 226 -16.10 19.66 -6.14
N THR A 227 -17.22 20.29 -5.79
CA THR A 227 -17.94 20.03 -4.53
C THR A 227 -19.23 19.29 -4.83
N PHE A 228 -19.41 18.12 -4.25
CA PHE A 228 -20.61 17.30 -4.40
C PHE A 228 -21.48 17.38 -3.13
N SER A 229 -22.78 17.51 -3.35
CA SER A 229 -23.80 17.55 -2.30
C SER A 229 -24.97 16.63 -2.62
N GLY A 230 -25.48 15.99 -1.57
CA GLY A 230 -26.46 14.93 -1.63
C GLY A 230 -25.90 13.65 -2.22
N VAL A 231 -26.80 12.73 -2.56
CA VAL A 231 -26.46 11.51 -3.30
C VAL A 231 -25.97 11.91 -4.70
N SER A 232 -24.70 11.66 -5.00
CA SER A 232 -24.03 12.16 -6.22
C SER A 232 -23.30 11.05 -6.95
N SER A 233 -23.12 11.18 -8.26
CA SER A 233 -22.36 10.21 -9.07
C SER A 233 -21.36 10.89 -10.01
N LEU A 234 -20.15 10.36 -10.04
CA LEU A 234 -19.10 10.64 -11.02
C LEU A 234 -18.76 9.35 -11.75
N THR A 235 -19.06 9.28 -13.05
CA THR A 235 -18.84 8.08 -13.86
C THR A 235 -17.81 8.34 -14.96
N GLY A 236 -16.77 7.50 -15.06
CA GLY A 236 -15.64 7.76 -15.93
C GLY A 236 -15.63 7.05 -17.27
N ASN A 237 -16.40 5.96 -17.44
CA ASN A 237 -16.29 5.09 -18.62
C ASN A 237 -14.84 4.65 -18.94
N GLY A 238 -13.99 4.48 -17.91
CA GLY A 238 -12.57 4.16 -18.04
C GLY A 238 -11.64 5.38 -18.18
N SER A 239 -12.20 6.59 -18.18
CA SER A 239 -11.43 7.83 -18.32
C SER A 239 -10.59 8.15 -17.08
N ILE A 240 -9.55 8.97 -17.29
CA ILE A 240 -8.71 9.52 -16.23
C ILE A 240 -9.29 10.84 -15.74
N LEU A 241 -9.48 10.98 -14.43
CA LEU A 241 -9.60 12.27 -13.76
C LEU A 241 -8.28 12.57 -13.05
N ASP A 242 -7.49 13.48 -13.61
CA ASP A 242 -6.23 13.95 -13.04
C ASP A 242 -6.49 15.20 -12.20
N PHE A 243 -6.43 15.07 -10.89
CA PHE A 243 -6.59 16.19 -9.95
C PHE A 243 -5.26 16.49 -9.23
N SER A 244 -4.14 16.31 -9.93
CA SER A 244 -2.81 16.69 -9.43
C SER A 244 -2.74 18.15 -8.95
N SER A 245 -3.50 19.05 -9.57
CA SER A 245 -3.65 20.46 -9.14
C SER A 245 -4.94 20.72 -8.35
N GLY A 246 -6.03 20.04 -8.70
CA GLY A 246 -7.36 20.24 -8.10
C GLY A 246 -7.68 19.33 -6.92
N LYS A 247 -8.98 19.27 -6.59
CA LYS A 247 -9.53 18.47 -5.47
C LYS A 247 -11.03 18.20 -5.58
N ILE A 248 -11.49 17.17 -4.87
CA ILE A 248 -12.91 16.82 -4.72
C ILE A 248 -13.33 17.06 -3.26
N ARG A 249 -14.49 17.68 -3.06
CA ARG A 249 -15.09 17.93 -1.75
C ARG A 249 -16.47 17.27 -1.63
N VAL A 250 -16.76 16.63 -0.50
CA VAL A 250 -18.05 15.97 -0.22
C VAL A 250 -18.69 16.54 1.04
N ARG A 251 -19.91 17.10 0.92
CA ARG A 251 -20.57 17.86 2.01
C ARG A 251 -21.21 17.01 3.12
N GLY A 252 -21.45 15.72 2.89
CA GLY A 252 -21.92 14.78 3.93
C GLY A 252 -23.43 14.72 4.13
N ASP A 253 -24.19 15.15 3.13
CA ASP A 253 -25.64 14.99 2.98
C ASP A 253 -26.03 13.79 2.08
N GLY A 254 -25.03 13.05 1.58
CA GLY A 254 -25.15 11.78 0.87
C GLY A 254 -23.79 11.25 0.40
N PRO A 255 -23.70 10.00 -0.07
CA PRO A 255 -22.48 9.46 -0.66
C PRO A 255 -22.21 10.04 -2.06
N LEU A 256 -20.93 10.21 -2.39
CA LEU A 256 -20.44 10.36 -3.75
C LEU A 256 -20.03 8.99 -4.30
N TYR A 257 -20.73 8.50 -5.30
CA TYR A 257 -20.33 7.31 -6.06
C TYR A 257 -19.32 7.69 -7.14
N ILE A 258 -18.15 7.06 -7.15
CA ILE A 258 -17.17 7.17 -8.22
C ILE A 258 -17.04 5.80 -8.89
N ASN A 259 -17.38 5.74 -10.18
CA ASN A 259 -17.53 4.49 -10.92
C ASN A 259 -16.73 4.50 -12.22
N ASN A 260 -15.95 3.44 -12.49
CA ASN A 260 -15.21 3.27 -13.74
C ASN A 260 -14.30 4.48 -14.06
N VAL A 261 -13.52 4.96 -13.09
CA VAL A 261 -12.62 6.12 -13.23
C VAL A 261 -11.21 5.73 -12.80
N LYS A 262 -10.20 6.21 -13.53
CA LYS A 262 -8.81 6.27 -13.03
C LYS A 262 -8.54 7.63 -12.40
N LEU A 263 -8.25 7.66 -11.11
CA LEU A 263 -7.95 8.86 -10.34
C LEU A 263 -6.43 9.03 -10.27
N LYS A 264 -5.92 10.14 -10.84
CA LYS A 264 -4.48 10.43 -10.86
C LYS A 264 -4.18 11.68 -10.04
N GLY A 265 -2.99 11.70 -9.44
CA GLY A 265 -2.54 12.82 -8.61
C GLY A 265 -2.97 12.72 -7.15
N PHE A 266 -3.32 11.51 -6.69
CA PHE A 266 -3.83 11.30 -5.34
C PHE A 266 -2.72 11.49 -4.29
N GLY A 267 -3.03 12.20 -3.21
CA GLY A 267 -2.08 12.59 -2.18
C GLY A 267 -2.67 13.63 -1.23
N SER A 268 -1.83 14.31 -0.44
CA SER A 268 -2.26 15.32 0.55
C SER A 268 -3.30 16.32 0.02
N GLY A 269 -4.42 16.47 0.75
CA GLY A 269 -5.49 17.44 0.51
C GLY A 269 -6.41 17.19 -0.71
N LYS A 270 -6.35 16.01 -1.36
CA LYS A 270 -7.13 15.78 -2.60
C LYS A 270 -8.61 15.48 -2.41
N PHE A 271 -8.96 14.78 -1.34
CA PHE A 271 -10.34 14.67 -0.88
C PHE A 271 -10.57 15.54 0.35
N GLU A 272 -11.67 16.31 0.33
CA GLU A 272 -12.14 17.12 1.44
C GLU A 272 -13.51 16.61 1.90
N PHE A 273 -13.65 16.30 3.18
CA PHE A 273 -14.92 15.85 3.76
C PHE A 273 -15.41 16.88 4.78
N ASP A 274 -16.62 17.43 4.58
CA ASP A 274 -17.19 18.43 5.49
C ASP A 274 -17.61 17.84 6.84
N ARG A 275 -17.84 16.53 6.89
CA ARG A 275 -18.37 15.83 8.07
C ARG A 275 -17.72 14.46 8.22
N PRO A 276 -17.58 13.94 9.46
CA PRO A 276 -17.04 12.61 9.69
C PRO A 276 -17.84 11.47 9.04
N ASN A 277 -19.14 11.67 8.78
CA ASN A 277 -20.01 10.68 8.13
C ASN A 277 -20.10 10.85 6.60
N SER A 278 -19.40 11.83 6.00
CA SER A 278 -19.32 11.95 4.55
C SER A 278 -18.64 10.72 3.96
N GLN A 279 -19.12 10.23 2.81
CA GLN A 279 -18.64 8.99 2.23
C GLN A 279 -18.39 9.13 0.73
N ILE A 280 -17.27 8.57 0.26
CA ILE A 280 -17.04 8.27 -1.16
C ILE A 280 -17.16 6.76 -1.34
N ARG A 281 -17.87 6.32 -2.38
CA ARG A 281 -18.05 4.92 -2.72
C ARG A 281 -17.34 4.59 -4.03
N PHE A 282 -16.52 3.54 -4.03
CA PHE A 282 -15.73 3.12 -5.18
C PHE A 282 -16.24 1.81 -5.76
N SER A 283 -16.45 1.84 -7.08
CA SER A 283 -16.68 0.66 -7.89
C SER A 283 -15.90 0.74 -9.20
N ASN A 284 -15.00 -0.22 -9.43
CA ASN A 284 -14.08 -0.24 -10.57
C ASN A 284 -13.26 1.07 -10.69
N VAL A 285 -12.61 1.45 -9.59
CA VAL A 285 -11.77 2.64 -9.51
C VAL A 285 -10.30 2.22 -9.40
N GLU A 286 -9.43 2.90 -10.15
CA GLU A 286 -7.97 2.81 -9.98
C GLU A 286 -7.46 4.15 -9.44
N ILE A 287 -6.68 4.13 -8.36
CA ILE A 287 -6.05 5.33 -7.79
C ILE A 287 -4.54 5.25 -8.02
N GLU A 288 -3.94 6.31 -8.56
CA GLU A 288 -2.49 6.47 -8.61
C GLU A 288 -2.02 7.52 -7.59
N MET A 289 -1.20 7.08 -6.62
CA MET A 289 -0.66 7.95 -5.60
C MET A 289 0.61 8.69 -6.03
N ASN A 290 0.74 9.93 -5.55
CA ASN A 290 1.90 10.81 -5.68
C ASN A 290 2.52 11.21 -4.34
N SER A 291 1.78 11.11 -3.23
CA SER A 291 2.28 11.36 -1.88
C SER A 291 1.44 10.63 -0.84
N ASP A 292 1.97 10.50 0.37
CA ASP A 292 1.21 10.01 1.53
C ASP A 292 -0.08 10.82 1.74
N TYR A 293 -1.11 10.14 2.24
CA TYR A 293 -2.39 10.75 2.56
C TYR A 293 -2.95 10.20 3.85
N THR A 294 -3.29 11.11 4.78
CA THR A 294 -4.04 10.77 5.98
C THR A 294 -5.45 11.32 5.87
N PHE A 295 -6.44 10.44 5.87
CA PHE A 295 -7.83 10.82 6.07
C PHE A 295 -8.01 11.27 7.53
N THR A 296 -8.65 12.44 7.70
CA THR A 296 -8.95 13.04 9.03
C THR A 296 -10.43 13.32 9.23
N SER A 297 -11.27 12.86 8.30
CA SER A 297 -12.73 12.98 8.30
C SER A 297 -13.28 12.12 7.16
N GLY A 298 -14.53 11.69 7.28
CA GLY A 298 -15.23 10.93 6.26
C GLY A 298 -14.72 9.50 6.09
N GLY A 299 -15.19 8.82 5.04
CA GLY A 299 -14.74 7.46 4.75
C GLY A 299 -14.83 7.05 3.30
N ILE A 300 -14.06 6.02 2.98
CA ILE A 300 -14.08 5.32 1.69
C ILE A 300 -14.81 4.00 1.87
N TYR A 301 -15.79 3.73 1.01
CA TYR A 301 -16.48 2.45 0.92
C TYR A 301 -16.17 1.81 -0.42
N VAL A 302 -15.71 0.57 -0.45
CA VAL A 302 -15.37 -0.16 -1.67
C VAL A 302 -16.39 -1.29 -1.84
N ASP A 303 -17.29 -1.14 -2.81
CA ASP A 303 -18.35 -2.10 -3.16
C ASP A 303 -18.23 -2.66 -4.58
N GLY A 304 -17.24 -2.21 -5.36
CA GLY A 304 -16.77 -2.86 -6.59
C GLY A 304 -15.25 -2.99 -6.60
N GLY A 305 -14.75 -4.08 -7.20
CA GLY A 305 -13.31 -4.37 -7.26
C GLY A 305 -12.51 -3.16 -7.73
N SER A 306 -11.55 -2.72 -6.93
CA SER A 306 -10.80 -1.47 -7.13
C SER A 306 -9.33 -1.67 -6.80
N ALA A 307 -8.47 -0.76 -7.26
CA ALA A 307 -7.02 -0.85 -7.06
C ALA A 307 -6.40 0.51 -6.68
N ILE A 308 -5.35 0.47 -5.88
CA ILE A 308 -4.56 1.64 -5.49
C ILE A 308 -3.09 1.37 -5.79
N VAL A 309 -2.50 2.07 -6.75
CA VAL A 309 -1.06 2.06 -6.99
C VAL A 309 -0.42 2.99 -5.95
N THR A 310 -0.05 2.42 -4.81
CA THR A 310 0.51 3.15 -3.66
C THR A 310 1.97 3.54 -3.88
N LYS A 311 2.72 2.77 -4.69
CA LYS A 311 4.17 2.93 -4.82
C LYS A 311 4.82 2.80 -3.43
N GLY A 312 5.62 3.77 -3.01
CA GLY A 312 6.14 3.87 -1.64
C GLY A 312 5.24 4.63 -0.65
N ASN A 313 4.06 5.12 -1.04
CA ASN A 313 3.26 6.02 -0.22
C ASN A 313 2.25 5.29 0.67
N ILE A 314 1.90 5.90 1.80
CA ILE A 314 0.95 5.39 2.80
C ILE A 314 -0.39 6.12 2.68
N ILE A 315 -1.47 5.35 2.71
CA ILE A 315 -2.83 5.81 2.99
C ILE A 315 -3.16 5.43 4.43
N ASN A 316 -3.41 6.44 5.26
CA ASN A 316 -3.75 6.26 6.67
C ASN A 316 -5.17 6.77 6.96
N PHE A 317 -5.94 6.01 7.75
CA PHE A 317 -7.24 6.40 8.27
C PHE A 317 -7.13 6.63 9.77
N ASP A 318 -7.28 7.88 10.20
CA ASP A 318 -7.16 8.27 11.61
C ASP A 318 -8.39 7.90 12.46
N SER A 319 -8.42 8.42 13.70
CA SER A 319 -9.48 8.14 14.68
C SER A 319 -10.91 8.54 14.28
N VAL A 320 -11.08 9.38 13.26
CA VAL A 320 -12.38 9.94 12.84
C VAL A 320 -12.67 9.69 11.35
N SER A 321 -11.88 8.83 10.71
CA SER A 321 -12.08 8.40 9.33
C SER A 321 -12.12 6.88 9.20
N SER A 322 -12.55 6.39 8.03
CA SER A 322 -12.72 4.95 7.81
C SER A 322 -12.50 4.49 6.37
N LEU A 323 -12.07 3.24 6.23
CA LEU A 323 -12.11 2.43 5.03
C LEU A 323 -13.01 1.21 5.29
N THR A 324 -13.95 0.95 4.40
CA THR A 324 -14.74 -0.30 4.40
C THR A 324 -14.58 -0.99 3.05
N VAL A 325 -14.25 -2.29 3.07
CA VAL A 325 -14.22 -3.15 1.88
C VAL A 325 -15.28 -4.22 2.04
N ASP A 326 -16.26 -4.24 1.13
CA ASP A 326 -17.49 -5.02 1.27
C ASP A 326 -17.68 -5.99 0.09
N GLY A 327 -17.53 -7.29 0.34
CA GLY A 327 -17.78 -8.34 -0.65
C GLY A 327 -16.83 -8.36 -1.86
N VAL A 328 -15.78 -7.54 -1.87
CA VAL A 328 -14.85 -7.35 -3.00
C VAL A 328 -13.38 -7.33 -2.57
N VAL A 329 -12.47 -7.35 -3.54
CA VAL A 329 -11.04 -7.17 -3.30
C VAL A 329 -10.62 -5.74 -3.62
N LEU A 330 -10.04 -5.04 -2.64
CA LEU A 330 -9.25 -3.83 -2.85
C LEU A 330 -7.79 -4.22 -3.02
N ASN A 331 -7.25 -4.05 -4.23
CA ASN A 331 -5.84 -4.31 -4.47
C ASN A 331 -5.01 -3.07 -4.16
N TYR A 332 -3.80 -3.24 -3.61
CA TYR A 332 -2.81 -2.16 -3.59
C TYR A 332 -1.46 -2.62 -4.15
N GLU A 333 -0.81 -1.76 -4.92
CA GLU A 333 0.45 -2.07 -5.60
C GLU A 333 1.57 -1.11 -5.17
N THR A 334 2.61 -1.69 -4.57
CA THR A 334 3.77 -0.97 -4.04
C THR A 334 4.81 -0.61 -5.11
N LEU A 335 4.67 -1.11 -6.34
CA LEU A 335 5.72 -1.09 -7.39
C LEU A 335 7.09 -1.61 -6.92
N SER A 336 7.09 -2.34 -5.81
CA SER A 336 8.26 -2.79 -5.08
C SER A 336 7.90 -4.07 -4.37
N VAL A 337 8.87 -4.96 -4.20
CA VAL A 337 8.73 -6.17 -3.37
C VAL A 337 8.76 -5.84 -1.87
N LEU A 338 9.06 -4.60 -1.51
CA LEU A 338 8.87 -4.07 -0.16
C LEU A 338 7.45 -3.55 0.04
N ASP A 339 6.93 -3.75 1.24
CA ASP A 339 5.62 -3.27 1.65
C ASP A 339 5.73 -2.66 3.05
N SER A 340 5.21 -1.45 3.20
CA SER A 340 5.11 -0.79 4.51
C SER A 340 3.73 -0.98 5.14
N ASN A 341 2.96 -1.94 4.65
CA ASN A 341 1.52 -2.05 4.81
C ASN A 341 0.87 -0.72 4.43
N ASN A 342 0.94 -0.38 3.15
CA ASN A 342 0.63 0.97 2.66
C ASN A 342 -0.82 1.42 2.90
N ILE A 343 -1.72 0.53 3.31
CA ILE A 343 -3.06 0.89 3.81
C ILE A 343 -3.07 0.67 5.33
N GLN A 344 -3.30 1.75 6.08
CA GLN A 344 -3.20 1.80 7.54
C GLN A 344 -4.47 2.40 8.18
N PRO A 345 -4.79 2.05 9.45
CA PRO A 345 -4.07 1.13 10.32
C PRO A 345 -4.14 -0.33 9.87
N THR A 346 -3.10 -1.10 10.18
CA THR A 346 -3.11 -2.55 10.00
C THR A 346 -4.00 -3.21 11.05
N ARG A 347 -4.36 -4.48 10.83
CA ARG A 347 -5.20 -5.26 11.78
C ARG A 347 -4.65 -5.28 13.20
N ASP A 348 -3.34 -5.27 13.39
CA ASP A 348 -2.72 -5.25 14.73
C ASP A 348 -2.93 -3.90 15.45
N LEU A 349 -3.00 -2.81 14.68
CA LEU A 349 -3.23 -1.46 15.18
C LEU A 349 -4.73 -1.10 15.24
N ASP A 350 -5.58 -1.86 14.56
CA ASP A 350 -7.04 -1.75 14.59
C ASP A 350 -7.70 -3.14 14.82
N PRO A 351 -7.51 -3.74 16.01
CA PRO A 351 -7.95 -5.11 16.29
C PRO A 351 -9.48 -5.28 16.28
N ASN A 352 -10.22 -4.18 16.43
CA ASN A 352 -11.69 -4.16 16.41
C ASN A 352 -12.26 -3.70 15.07
N SER A 353 -11.43 -3.49 14.03
CA SER A 353 -11.84 -3.04 12.70
C SER A 353 -12.71 -1.77 12.73
N LYS A 354 -12.36 -0.81 13.59
CA LYS A 354 -13.08 0.45 13.76
C LYS A 354 -12.79 1.43 12.61
N HIS A 355 -11.58 1.38 12.06
CA HIS A 355 -11.06 2.30 11.05
C HIS A 355 -10.90 1.60 9.70
N VAL A 356 -10.47 0.34 9.69
CA VAL A 356 -10.42 -0.49 8.48
C VAL A 356 -11.30 -1.72 8.68
N ALA A 357 -12.47 -1.71 8.04
CA ALA A 357 -13.48 -2.76 8.15
C ALA A 357 -13.54 -3.62 6.89
N LEU A 358 -13.57 -4.95 7.08
CA LEU A 358 -13.73 -5.94 6.03
C LEU A 358 -15.07 -6.65 6.22
N LEU A 359 -16.03 -6.40 5.34
CA LEU A 359 -17.41 -6.91 5.44
C LEU A 359 -17.73 -7.91 4.33
N ASN A 360 -18.62 -8.85 4.61
CA ASN A 360 -19.14 -9.83 3.63
C ASN A 360 -18.05 -10.55 2.79
N GLY A 361 -16.88 -10.82 3.38
CA GLY A 361 -15.75 -11.44 2.68
C GLY A 361 -14.87 -10.47 1.88
N GLY A 362 -14.99 -9.17 2.11
CA GLY A 362 -14.11 -8.15 1.55
C GLY A 362 -12.65 -8.35 1.99
N LEU A 363 -11.71 -8.05 1.10
CA LEU A 363 -10.28 -8.27 1.32
C LEU A 363 -9.46 -7.09 0.81
N ILE A 364 -8.41 -6.73 1.56
CA ILE A 364 -7.34 -5.87 1.08
C ILE A 364 -6.19 -6.78 0.67
N ARG A 365 -5.73 -6.67 -0.57
CA ARG A 365 -4.70 -7.55 -1.12
C ARG A 365 -3.58 -6.73 -1.76
N ARG A 366 -2.35 -7.03 -1.38
CA ARG A 366 -1.18 -6.51 -2.09
C ARG A 366 -1.02 -7.22 -3.45
N ILE A 367 -0.71 -6.47 -4.50
CA ILE A 367 -0.22 -7.01 -5.77
C ILE A 367 1.22 -6.53 -5.99
N ILE A 368 2.12 -7.45 -6.30
CA ILE A 368 3.52 -7.15 -6.58
C ILE A 368 3.69 -6.88 -8.08
N GLY A 369 4.17 -5.70 -8.44
CA GLY A 369 4.78 -5.48 -9.76
C GLY A 369 6.07 -6.29 -9.86
N VAL A 370 6.26 -7.05 -10.93
CA VAL A 370 7.47 -7.88 -11.14
C VAL A 370 8.69 -6.98 -11.27
N GLN A 371 9.43 -6.78 -10.18
CA GLN A 371 10.74 -6.13 -10.23
C GLN A 371 11.77 -7.13 -10.78
N VAL A 372 12.30 -6.83 -11.96
CA VAL A 372 13.43 -7.55 -12.58
C VAL A 372 14.72 -6.80 -12.23
N GLY A 373 15.73 -7.50 -11.75
CA GLY A 373 17.03 -6.94 -11.34
C GLY A 373 17.25 -6.93 -9.82
N PRO A 374 18.42 -6.47 -9.35
CA PRO A 374 18.77 -6.48 -7.94
C PRO A 374 17.78 -5.69 -7.08
N LEU A 375 17.39 -6.26 -5.94
CA LEU A 375 16.68 -5.58 -4.87
C LEU A 375 17.70 -4.86 -3.99
N VAL A 376 17.84 -3.55 -4.16
CA VAL A 376 18.72 -2.72 -3.32
C VAL A 376 17.93 -2.18 -2.13
N LEU A 377 18.30 -2.59 -0.92
CA LEU A 377 17.75 -2.10 0.34
C LEU A 377 18.63 -0.99 0.89
N ASN A 378 18.13 0.25 0.78
CA ASN A 378 18.79 1.46 1.26
C ASN A 378 17.82 2.28 2.14
N PRO A 379 17.48 1.79 3.34
CA PRO A 379 16.58 2.52 4.23
C PRO A 379 17.13 3.91 4.60
N PRO A 380 16.27 4.94 4.70
CA PRO A 380 16.70 6.31 5.06
C PRO A 380 17.31 6.42 6.46
N THR A 381 16.99 5.48 7.36
CA THR A 381 17.52 5.43 8.72
C THR A 381 18.25 4.12 8.97
N PRO A 382 19.48 4.14 9.55
CA PRO A 382 20.18 2.92 9.96
C PRO A 382 19.33 2.04 10.87
N PHE A 383 19.42 0.73 10.69
CA PHE A 383 18.69 -0.30 11.44
C PHE A 383 17.16 -0.19 11.35
N GLN A 384 16.63 0.47 10.31
CA GLN A 384 15.20 0.39 10.03
C GLN A 384 14.79 -1.09 9.92
N THR A 385 13.66 -1.45 10.51
CA THR A 385 13.10 -2.79 10.33
C THR A 385 12.27 -2.83 9.06
N ILE A 386 12.68 -3.66 8.10
CA ILE A 386 11.87 -4.05 6.95
C ILE A 386 11.21 -5.39 7.29
N ARG A 387 9.89 -5.47 7.14
CA ARG A 387 9.12 -6.70 7.28
C ARG A 387 8.74 -7.22 5.91
N ILE A 388 8.81 -8.52 5.70
CA ILE A 388 8.19 -9.18 4.54
C ILE A 388 6.84 -9.77 4.94
N SER A 389 5.84 -9.54 4.10
CA SER A 389 4.47 -10.07 4.27
C SER A 389 4.25 -11.40 3.54
N GLU A 390 5.24 -11.87 2.78
CA GLU A 390 5.24 -13.11 2.01
C GLU A 390 6.67 -13.61 1.77
N ASN A 391 6.83 -14.83 1.24
CA ASN A 391 8.14 -15.38 0.92
C ASN A 391 8.91 -14.52 -0.10
N LEU A 392 10.19 -14.24 0.20
CA LEU A 392 11.08 -13.51 -0.70
C LEU A 392 11.95 -14.48 -1.49
N ASN A 393 11.74 -14.54 -2.80
CA ASN A 393 12.63 -15.25 -3.70
C ASN A 393 13.89 -14.42 -3.98
N VAL A 394 15.06 -15.00 -3.72
CA VAL A 394 16.39 -14.43 -3.99
C VAL A 394 17.08 -15.29 -5.05
N ALA A 395 17.44 -14.69 -6.19
CA ALA A 395 17.93 -15.42 -7.35
C ALA A 395 18.94 -14.58 -8.14
N PRO A 396 19.72 -15.15 -9.09
CA PRO A 396 20.68 -14.37 -9.89
C PRO A 396 20.07 -13.18 -10.64
N THR A 397 18.78 -13.25 -10.99
CA THR A 397 18.04 -12.16 -11.65
C THR A 397 17.43 -11.16 -10.65
N LYS A 398 17.58 -11.42 -9.35
CA LYS A 398 16.99 -10.69 -8.23
C LYS A 398 17.84 -10.88 -6.98
N GLU A 399 19.09 -10.44 -7.06
CA GLU A 399 20.03 -10.42 -5.95
C GLU A 399 19.55 -9.43 -4.89
N LEU A 400 19.91 -9.65 -3.63
CA LEU A 400 19.61 -8.76 -2.51
C LEU A 400 20.86 -7.96 -2.14
N ILE A 401 20.80 -6.63 -2.25
CA ILE A 401 21.93 -5.73 -1.97
C ILE A 401 21.57 -4.85 -0.77
N ILE A 402 22.35 -4.93 0.30
CA ILE A 402 22.20 -4.12 1.51
C ILE A 402 23.13 -2.91 1.42
N ALA A 403 22.55 -1.74 1.16
CA ALA A 403 23.28 -0.48 0.97
C ALA A 403 23.28 0.42 2.22
N ASN A 404 22.48 0.09 3.24
CA ASN A 404 22.53 0.73 4.55
C ASN A 404 22.19 -0.28 5.65
N ASP A 405 22.53 0.04 6.90
CA ASP A 405 22.27 -0.86 8.04
C ASP A 405 20.77 -1.19 8.14
N LEU A 406 20.46 -2.47 8.28
CA LEU A 406 19.09 -2.97 8.13
C LEU A 406 18.79 -4.07 9.13
N THR A 407 17.58 -4.03 9.71
CA THR A 407 16.96 -5.23 10.29
C THR A 407 15.92 -5.78 9.32
N PHE A 408 16.08 -7.02 8.90
CA PHE A 408 15.15 -7.75 8.06
C PHE A 408 14.37 -8.74 8.93
N ASP A 409 13.06 -8.53 9.04
CA ASP A 409 12.14 -9.33 9.83
C ASP A 409 11.27 -10.18 8.90
N GLY A 410 11.51 -11.49 8.91
CA GLY A 410 10.76 -12.42 8.07
C GLY A 410 9.26 -12.45 8.40
N SER A 411 8.85 -12.02 9.59
CA SER A 411 7.45 -12.16 10.04
C SER A 411 6.92 -13.60 9.85
N THR A 412 7.78 -14.61 10.05
CA THR A 412 7.59 -16.05 9.77
C THR A 412 7.65 -16.50 8.31
N ASN A 413 7.81 -15.58 7.36
CA ASN A 413 8.01 -15.91 5.95
C ASN A 413 9.45 -16.36 5.66
N ALA A 414 9.63 -17.05 4.54
CA ALA A 414 10.91 -17.55 4.08
C ALA A 414 11.63 -16.59 3.12
N MET A 415 12.95 -16.54 3.19
CA MET A 415 13.80 -16.18 2.07
C MET A 415 14.21 -17.45 1.35
N VAL A 416 13.79 -17.61 0.09
CA VAL A 416 14.04 -18.82 -0.72
C VAL A 416 15.15 -18.51 -1.72
N PHE A 417 16.26 -19.21 -1.59
CA PHE A 417 17.45 -18.99 -2.42
C PHE A 417 17.47 -19.93 -3.62
N ALA A 418 17.56 -19.36 -4.83
CA ALA A 418 17.81 -20.15 -6.02
C ALA A 418 19.27 -20.59 -6.08
N LYS A 419 19.54 -21.77 -6.65
CA LYS A 419 20.91 -22.24 -6.84
C LYS A 419 21.71 -21.25 -7.69
N SER A 420 22.87 -20.83 -7.20
CA SER A 420 23.75 -19.87 -7.87
C SER A 420 25.23 -20.23 -7.72
N GLN A 421 26.05 -19.75 -8.65
CA GLN A 421 27.52 -19.74 -8.52
C GLN A 421 28.03 -18.36 -8.06
N ASN A 422 27.20 -17.33 -8.18
CA ASN A 422 27.49 -15.97 -7.74
C ASN A 422 26.80 -15.71 -6.39
N PRO A 423 27.35 -14.80 -5.57
CA PRO A 423 26.67 -14.31 -4.40
C PRO A 423 25.27 -13.78 -4.73
N LEU A 424 24.30 -14.06 -3.87
CA LEU A 424 22.91 -13.62 -4.01
C LEU A 424 22.50 -12.60 -2.96
N LEU A 425 23.25 -12.51 -1.86
CA LEU A 425 23.07 -11.55 -0.78
C LEU A 425 24.37 -10.79 -0.57
N ILE A 426 24.37 -9.52 -0.92
CA ILE A 426 25.54 -8.64 -0.91
C ILE A 426 25.34 -7.60 0.19
N VAL A 427 26.22 -7.59 1.19
CA VAL A 427 26.26 -6.55 2.22
C VAL A 427 27.40 -5.59 1.89
N GLN A 428 27.08 -4.32 1.60
CA GLN A 428 28.08 -3.34 1.21
C GLN A 428 29.09 -3.04 2.33
N PRO A 429 30.30 -2.52 2.01
CA PRO A 429 31.32 -2.23 3.01
C PRO A 429 30.81 -1.37 4.17
N GLY A 430 31.19 -1.76 5.40
CA GLY A 430 30.81 -1.10 6.64
C GLY A 430 29.32 -1.19 7.01
N LYS A 431 28.52 -2.00 6.31
CA LYS A 431 27.09 -2.17 6.58
C LYS A 431 26.78 -3.44 7.37
N THR A 432 25.71 -3.38 8.15
CA THR A 432 25.22 -4.51 8.95
C THR A 432 23.83 -4.96 8.50
N LEU A 433 23.68 -6.25 8.21
CA LEU A 433 22.40 -6.91 8.02
C LEU A 433 22.05 -7.75 9.24
N VAL A 434 20.91 -7.47 9.86
CA VAL A 434 20.34 -8.30 10.94
C VAL A 434 19.15 -9.07 10.39
N LEU A 435 19.18 -10.39 10.41
CA LEU A 435 18.09 -11.26 9.99
C LEU A 435 17.36 -11.75 11.23
N LYS A 436 16.04 -11.58 11.35
CA LYS A 436 15.25 -12.11 12.47
C LYS A 436 13.95 -12.73 12.00
N ASN A 437 13.45 -13.71 12.75
CA ASN A 437 12.13 -14.32 12.51
C ASN A 437 11.90 -14.74 11.06
N VAL A 438 12.94 -15.34 10.45
CA VAL A 438 13.01 -15.66 9.03
C VAL A 438 13.55 -17.07 8.82
N LEU A 439 12.95 -17.78 7.88
CA LEU A 439 13.47 -19.05 7.37
C LEU A 439 14.33 -18.77 6.15
N LEU A 440 15.63 -19.06 6.22
CA LEU A 440 16.51 -19.09 5.06
C LEU A 440 16.45 -20.49 4.44
N GLN A 441 15.60 -20.63 3.42
CA GLN A 441 15.39 -21.88 2.72
C GLN A 441 16.35 -22.00 1.52
N ASP A 442 16.94 -23.19 1.39
CA ASP A 442 17.91 -23.52 0.35
C ASP A 442 19.19 -22.66 0.40
N PHE A 443 19.56 -22.23 1.60
CA PHE A 443 20.65 -21.29 1.79
C PHE A 443 22.03 -21.95 1.65
N ASN A 444 22.95 -21.21 1.03
CA ASN A 444 24.36 -21.54 0.99
C ASN A 444 25.21 -20.35 1.47
N PHE A 445 26.20 -20.56 2.33
CA PHE A 445 27.09 -19.49 2.82
C PHE A 445 27.87 -18.81 1.69
N ASN A 446 28.14 -19.50 0.56
CA ASN A 446 28.73 -18.90 -0.63
C ASN A 446 27.80 -17.90 -1.35
N TYR A 447 26.51 -17.85 -0.99
CA TYR A 447 25.59 -16.83 -1.48
C TYR A 447 25.82 -15.48 -0.80
N LEU A 448 26.61 -15.43 0.28
CA LEU A 448 26.96 -14.19 0.95
C LEU A 448 28.19 -13.55 0.32
N ASN A 449 28.11 -12.24 0.09
CA ASN A 449 29.27 -11.40 -0.17
C ASN A 449 29.28 -10.27 0.85
N LEU A 450 30.23 -10.34 1.78
CA LEU A 450 30.44 -9.36 2.82
C LEU A 450 31.55 -8.40 2.37
N GLY A 451 31.19 -7.14 2.12
CA GLY A 451 32.16 -6.07 1.91
C GLY A 451 33.06 -5.85 3.13
N LEU A 452 34.16 -5.11 2.94
CA LEU A 452 35.09 -4.76 4.02
C LEU A 452 34.35 -4.17 5.23
N GLU A 453 34.62 -4.67 6.44
CA GLU A 453 33.96 -4.26 7.71
C GLU A 453 32.44 -4.47 7.77
N SER A 454 31.84 -5.12 6.77
CA SER A 454 30.42 -5.46 6.81
C SER A 454 30.14 -6.65 7.71
N LYS A 455 28.90 -6.77 8.18
CA LYS A 455 28.47 -7.84 9.09
C LYS A 455 27.11 -8.39 8.68
N ILE A 456 26.93 -9.68 8.92
CA ILE A 456 25.61 -10.31 8.96
C ILE A 456 25.40 -10.92 10.35
N ILE A 457 24.22 -10.70 10.91
CA ILE A 457 23.81 -11.22 12.21
C ILE A 457 22.54 -12.05 12.01
N PHE A 458 22.63 -13.34 12.31
CA PHE A 458 21.46 -14.22 12.39
C PHE A 458 20.87 -14.07 13.79
N ASP A 459 19.80 -13.30 13.89
CA ASP A 459 19.16 -12.90 15.13
C ASP A 459 17.94 -13.78 15.45
N ASN A 460 17.28 -13.51 16.57
CA ASN A 460 16.24 -14.34 17.16
C ASN A 460 15.22 -14.90 16.16
N LYS A 461 14.93 -16.20 16.28
CA LYS A 461 14.02 -16.99 15.44
C LYS A 461 14.45 -17.09 13.98
N SER A 462 15.73 -16.93 13.69
CA SER A 462 16.28 -17.25 12.37
C SER A 462 16.53 -18.75 12.26
N LYS A 463 16.04 -19.37 11.17
CA LYS A 463 16.32 -20.77 10.84
C LYS A 463 17.01 -20.84 9.49
N ILE A 464 18.16 -21.51 9.42
CA ILE A 464 18.86 -21.85 8.19
C ILE A 464 18.56 -23.31 7.86
N VAL A 465 18.13 -23.58 6.62
CA VAL A 465 17.96 -24.95 6.10
C VAL A 465 18.95 -25.15 4.96
N LEU A 466 19.87 -26.10 5.12
CA LEU A 466 20.89 -26.40 4.11
C LEU A 466 20.28 -27.22 2.96
N ASN A 467 20.62 -26.85 1.72
CA ASN A 467 20.25 -27.62 0.53
C ASN A 467 21.36 -28.62 0.14
N ASP A 468 22.61 -28.19 0.28
CA ASP A 468 23.82 -28.92 -0.06
C ASP A 468 24.86 -28.83 1.06
N SER A 469 25.79 -29.77 1.03
CA SER A 469 27.00 -29.68 1.86
C SER A 469 27.82 -28.47 1.42
N GLN A 470 28.36 -27.73 2.39
CA GLN A 470 28.92 -26.40 2.15
C GLN A 470 29.95 -26.03 3.22
N SER A 471 30.75 -25.00 2.93
CA SER A 471 31.77 -24.50 3.85
C SER A 471 31.34 -23.21 4.54
N VAL A 472 31.74 -23.09 5.81
CA VAL A 472 31.81 -21.85 6.56
C VAL A 472 33.23 -21.33 6.37
N ASN A 473 33.38 -20.24 5.62
CA ASN A 473 34.68 -19.67 5.23
C ASN A 473 35.04 -18.37 5.97
N THR A 474 34.14 -17.89 6.82
CA THR A 474 34.33 -16.73 7.69
C THR A 474 33.54 -16.92 8.98
N THR A 475 33.79 -16.09 9.99
CA THR A 475 33.05 -16.14 11.25
C THR A 475 31.71 -15.42 11.13
N TYR A 476 30.62 -16.12 11.45
CA TYR A 476 29.27 -15.56 11.45
C TYR A 476 28.74 -15.38 12.87
N THR A 477 28.02 -14.28 13.11
CA THR A 477 27.45 -13.95 14.41
C THR A 477 26.01 -14.45 14.52
N PHE A 478 25.71 -15.20 15.58
CA PHE A 478 24.37 -15.69 15.93
C PHE A 478 23.90 -15.09 17.25
N ARG A 479 22.66 -14.58 17.29
CA ARG A 479 22.02 -13.93 18.45
C ARG A 479 20.57 -14.40 18.61
N GLY A 480 20.09 -14.44 19.86
CA GLY A 480 18.77 -14.97 20.18
C GLY A 480 18.67 -16.48 19.90
N ASP A 481 17.46 -16.99 19.71
CA ASP A 481 17.23 -18.41 19.44
C ASP A 481 17.33 -18.72 17.95
N THR A 482 18.39 -19.41 17.54
CA THR A 482 18.68 -19.70 16.14
C THR A 482 18.82 -21.20 15.86
N ILE A 483 18.53 -21.60 14.63
CA ILE A 483 18.58 -23.01 14.21
C ILE A 483 19.36 -23.14 12.89
N ILE A 484 20.29 -24.09 12.83
CA ILE A 484 20.85 -24.61 11.59
C ILE A 484 20.36 -26.05 11.43
N ASP A 485 19.48 -26.27 10.46
CA ASP A 485 18.98 -27.57 10.05
C ASP A 485 19.80 -28.08 8.86
N GLY A 486 20.65 -29.05 9.14
CA GLY A 486 21.56 -29.63 8.17
C GLY A 486 20.88 -30.54 7.16
N GLN A 487 19.68 -31.07 7.44
CA GLN A 487 19.02 -32.08 6.59
C GLN A 487 19.95 -33.24 6.13
N GLY A 488 20.80 -33.70 7.03
CA GLY A 488 21.81 -34.74 6.82
C GLY A 488 23.01 -34.30 5.96
N LYS A 489 23.21 -32.99 5.76
CA LYS A 489 24.35 -32.43 5.00
C LYS A 489 25.54 -32.13 5.90
N ILE A 490 26.68 -31.89 5.25
CA ILE A 490 27.95 -31.56 5.91
C ILE A 490 28.14 -30.05 5.88
N LEU A 491 28.43 -29.47 7.04
CA LEU A 491 28.88 -28.10 7.18
C LEU A 491 30.37 -28.13 7.58
N THR A 492 31.25 -27.78 6.63
CA THR A 492 32.70 -27.80 6.81
C THR A 492 33.19 -26.45 7.34
N PHE A 493 33.99 -26.44 8.39
CA PHE A 493 34.59 -25.22 8.95
C PHE A 493 36.03 -25.08 8.45
N ASP A 494 36.27 -24.14 7.54
CA ASP A 494 37.61 -23.89 6.99
C ASP A 494 38.49 -23.07 7.98
N ASP A 495 39.78 -22.87 7.69
CA ASP A 495 40.77 -22.20 8.56
C ASP A 495 40.38 -20.78 9.05
N GLY A 496 39.42 -20.12 8.40
CA GLY A 496 38.87 -18.82 8.80
C GLY A 496 37.38 -18.84 9.19
N GLY A 497 36.75 -20.02 9.14
CA GLY A 497 35.33 -20.21 9.40
C GLY A 497 35.01 -20.41 10.88
N GLY A 498 33.93 -19.78 11.34
CA GLY A 498 33.50 -19.94 12.73
C GLY A 498 32.06 -19.48 12.97
N ILE A 499 31.59 -19.75 14.18
CA ILE A 499 30.33 -19.28 14.73
C ILE A 499 30.63 -18.58 16.05
N GLU A 500 30.25 -17.31 16.11
CA GLU A 500 30.27 -16.50 17.33
C GLU A 500 28.85 -16.44 17.89
N LEU A 501 28.66 -16.98 19.09
CA LEU A 501 27.34 -17.21 19.66
C LEU A 501 27.06 -16.27 20.84
N HIS A 502 26.13 -15.34 20.68
CA HIS A 502 25.70 -14.41 21.74
C HIS A 502 24.49 -14.88 22.56
N SER A 503 23.89 -16.02 22.22
CA SER A 503 22.74 -16.59 22.93
C SER A 503 22.62 -18.09 22.60
N SER A 504 21.56 -18.56 21.95
CA SER A 504 21.37 -19.99 21.68
C SER A 504 21.43 -20.33 20.20
N ILE A 505 22.11 -21.43 19.89
CA ILE A 505 22.07 -22.04 18.56
C ILE A 505 21.79 -23.51 18.69
N LYS A 506 20.88 -24.00 17.86
CA LYS A 506 20.60 -25.41 17.69
C LYS A 506 21.12 -25.89 16.35
N PHE A 507 22.00 -26.88 16.38
CA PHE A 507 22.35 -27.68 15.21
C PHE A 507 21.44 -28.91 15.19
N GLU A 508 20.74 -29.14 14.08
CA GLU A 508 19.90 -30.33 13.91
C GLU A 508 20.22 -31.07 12.61
N ASN A 509 20.30 -32.41 12.68
CA ASN A 509 20.49 -33.29 11.52
C ASN A 509 21.71 -32.87 10.66
N ALA A 510 22.88 -32.70 11.26
CA ALA A 510 24.04 -32.15 10.57
C ALA A 510 25.34 -32.89 10.90
N VAL A 511 26.28 -32.89 9.95
CA VAL A 511 27.68 -33.23 10.22
C VAL A 511 28.46 -31.92 10.24
N LEU A 512 29.02 -31.56 11.40
CA LEU A 512 29.91 -30.42 11.54
C LEU A 512 31.35 -30.93 11.36
N TYR A 513 31.98 -30.59 10.24
CA TYR A 513 33.28 -31.14 9.85
C TYR A 513 34.40 -30.12 10.00
N GLY A 514 35.58 -30.58 10.41
CA GLY A 514 36.78 -29.75 10.48
C GLY A 514 36.87 -28.88 11.74
N ILE A 515 36.18 -29.26 12.82
CA ILE A 515 36.09 -28.45 14.02
C ILE A 515 37.42 -28.48 14.78
N SER A 516 37.92 -27.29 15.13
CA SER A 516 39.17 -27.08 15.88
C SER A 516 39.16 -25.72 16.60
N GLY A 517 40.11 -25.52 17.52
CA GLY A 517 40.33 -24.27 18.23
C GLY A 517 39.09 -23.73 18.93
N SER A 518 38.67 -22.54 18.53
CA SER A 518 37.48 -21.84 19.03
C SER A 518 36.46 -21.56 17.92
N GLN A 519 36.35 -22.43 16.91
CA GLN A 519 35.44 -22.23 15.78
C GLN A 519 33.95 -22.22 16.19
N LEU A 520 33.60 -22.84 17.32
CA LEU A 520 32.29 -22.70 17.95
C LEU A 520 32.48 -21.99 19.30
N ALA A 521 32.41 -20.65 19.31
CA ALA A 521 32.71 -19.84 20.49
C ALA A 521 31.46 -19.21 21.09
N GLY A 522 31.20 -19.46 22.37
CA GLY A 522 30.29 -18.65 23.16
C GLY A 522 30.87 -17.27 23.41
N TRP A 523 30.08 -16.22 23.20
CA TRP A 523 30.45 -14.84 23.53
C TRP A 523 30.55 -14.65 25.05
N ASP A 524 29.61 -15.24 25.78
CA ASP A 524 29.58 -15.20 27.23
C ASP A 524 29.02 -16.49 27.83
N ASP A 525 28.91 -16.47 29.15
CA ASP A 525 28.47 -17.55 30.01
C ASP A 525 26.99 -17.94 29.82
N SER A 526 26.19 -17.14 29.11
CA SER A 526 24.79 -17.43 28.77
C SER A 526 24.61 -18.17 27.43
N SER A 527 25.68 -18.31 26.65
CA SER A 527 25.63 -18.96 25.35
C SER A 527 25.28 -20.45 25.47
N THR A 528 24.36 -20.95 24.64
CA THR A 528 23.91 -22.35 24.65
C THR A 528 24.06 -22.99 23.27
N MET A 529 24.86 -24.05 23.16
CA MET A 529 24.99 -24.85 21.94
C MET A 529 24.18 -26.14 22.07
N THR A 530 23.06 -26.25 21.36
CA THR A 530 22.24 -27.46 21.35
C THR A 530 22.58 -28.32 20.14
N PHE A 531 22.86 -29.60 20.38
CA PHE A 531 23.11 -30.60 19.35
C PHE A 531 21.96 -31.59 19.30
N GLN A 532 21.32 -31.74 18.14
CA GLN A 532 20.28 -32.75 17.92
C GLN A 532 20.55 -33.58 16.66
N ASN A 533 20.87 -34.87 16.83
CA ASN A 533 21.25 -35.75 15.73
C ASN A 533 22.42 -35.13 14.93
N VAL A 534 23.53 -34.89 15.64
CA VAL A 534 24.71 -34.21 15.10
C VAL A 534 25.95 -35.08 15.24
N THR A 535 26.77 -35.12 14.18
CA THR A 535 28.14 -35.61 14.25
C THR A 535 29.10 -34.42 14.28
N LEU A 536 29.93 -34.33 15.32
CA LEU A 536 30.99 -33.32 15.48
C LEU A 536 32.34 -33.96 15.14
N TYR A 537 32.89 -33.65 13.97
CA TYR A 537 34.18 -34.20 13.52
C TYR A 537 35.32 -33.23 13.83
N LEU A 538 36.20 -33.64 14.77
CA LEU A 538 37.33 -32.87 15.27
C LEU A 538 38.60 -33.15 14.45
N ASP A 539 39.12 -32.14 13.76
CA ASP A 539 40.41 -32.22 13.06
C ASP A 539 41.58 -31.90 14.01
N ASP A 540 41.34 -31.09 15.04
CA ASP A 540 42.27 -30.79 16.14
C ASP A 540 41.45 -30.50 17.41
N ASN A 541 42.11 -30.13 18.50
CA ASN A 541 41.48 -29.81 19.77
C ASN A 541 40.50 -28.63 19.63
N PHE A 542 39.26 -28.85 20.04
CA PHE A 542 38.21 -27.85 20.20
C PHE A 542 38.05 -27.51 21.68
N THR A 543 38.02 -26.23 22.04
CA THR A 543 37.88 -25.80 23.44
C THR A 543 36.61 -24.98 23.66
N LEU A 544 35.73 -25.48 24.52
CA LEU A 544 34.57 -24.73 25.01
C LEU A 544 34.96 -23.96 26.28
N THR A 545 35.19 -22.66 26.16
CA THR A 545 35.59 -21.78 27.28
C THR A 545 34.45 -20.97 27.89
N LYS A 546 33.33 -20.84 27.17
CA LYS A 546 32.18 -20.00 27.51
C LYS A 546 30.88 -20.67 27.13
N GLY A 547 29.86 -20.43 27.96
CA GLY A 547 28.55 -21.05 27.82
C GLY A 547 28.56 -22.54 28.17
N HIS A 548 27.51 -23.23 27.73
CA HIS A 548 27.35 -24.68 27.87
C HIS A 548 26.80 -25.29 26.58
N PHE A 549 26.90 -26.62 26.48
CA PHE A 549 26.22 -27.41 25.45
C PHE A 549 25.07 -28.24 26.01
N GLU A 550 24.12 -28.55 25.14
CA GLU A 550 23.01 -29.48 25.40
C GLU A 550 22.95 -30.54 24.30
N VAL A 551 22.63 -31.78 24.68
CA VAL A 551 22.43 -32.89 23.74
C VAL A 551 20.98 -33.35 23.78
N ILE A 552 20.33 -33.33 22.62
CA ILE A 552 18.99 -33.87 22.38
C ILE A 552 19.16 -35.00 21.35
N ASP A 553 18.50 -36.14 21.55
CA ASP A 553 18.65 -37.35 20.73
C ASP A 553 20.09 -37.91 20.64
N SER A 554 20.98 -37.33 19.84
CA SER A 554 22.37 -37.77 19.74
C SER A 554 23.38 -36.67 19.38
N LEU A 555 24.57 -36.81 19.97
CA LEU A 555 25.80 -36.10 19.59
C LEU A 555 26.95 -37.11 19.50
N ASP A 556 27.50 -37.31 18.30
CA ASP A 556 28.67 -38.17 18.09
C ASP A 556 29.91 -37.29 17.88
N VAL A 557 30.83 -37.31 18.83
CA VAL A 557 32.13 -36.63 18.73
C VAL A 557 33.16 -37.61 18.20
N VAL A 558 33.69 -37.34 17.01
CA VAL A 558 34.63 -38.22 16.29
C VAL A 558 35.83 -37.43 15.78
N GLY A 559 36.84 -38.13 15.25
CA GLY A 559 38.07 -37.51 14.75
C GLY A 559 39.27 -37.79 15.65
N THR A 560 40.34 -37.01 15.50
CA THR A 560 41.60 -37.20 16.26
C THR A 560 41.84 -36.15 17.33
N GLY A 561 41.00 -35.11 17.37
CA GLY A 561 41.10 -34.02 18.34
C GLY A 561 40.46 -34.33 19.70
N SER A 562 40.66 -33.42 20.64
CA SER A 562 39.98 -33.41 21.93
C SER A 562 38.85 -32.37 21.97
N PHE A 563 37.68 -32.75 22.45
CA PHE A 563 36.70 -31.81 23.00
C PHE A 563 37.15 -31.44 24.42
N ILE A 564 37.69 -30.24 24.58
CA ILE A 564 38.15 -29.70 25.86
C ILE A 564 37.01 -28.89 26.51
N TYR A 565 36.46 -29.40 27.59
CA TYR A 565 35.45 -28.75 28.40
C TYR A 565 36.12 -27.83 29.43
N SER A 566 36.18 -26.53 29.14
CA SER A 566 36.93 -25.53 29.92
C SER A 566 36.04 -24.35 30.38
N THR A 567 34.79 -24.65 30.73
CA THR A 567 33.77 -23.71 31.22
C THR A 567 33.34 -24.10 32.64
N ASP A 568 32.85 -23.15 33.43
CA ASP A 568 32.27 -23.37 34.78
C ASP A 568 30.75 -23.56 34.74
N LYS A 569 30.15 -23.58 33.55
CA LYS A 569 28.72 -23.80 33.36
C LYS A 569 28.43 -25.28 33.25
N SER A 570 27.19 -25.66 33.55
CA SER A 570 26.76 -27.05 33.47
C SER A 570 26.17 -27.37 32.10
N SER A 571 26.61 -28.46 31.50
CA SER A 571 26.08 -29.02 30.26
C SER A 571 25.07 -30.12 30.54
N ILE A 572 24.10 -30.28 29.65
CA ILE A 572 22.94 -31.16 29.86
C ILE A 572 22.87 -32.22 28.77
N ILE A 573 22.73 -33.48 29.18
CA ILE A 573 22.31 -34.57 28.30
C ILE A 573 20.85 -34.86 28.65
N TRP A 574 19.93 -34.57 27.73
CA TRP A 574 18.48 -34.66 27.96
C TRP A 574 18.00 -36.12 28.07
N GLU A 575 16.72 -36.33 28.43
CA GLU A 575 16.17 -37.66 28.59
C GLU A 575 16.27 -38.44 27.27
N ARG A 576 16.77 -39.68 27.33
CA ARG A 576 16.96 -40.57 26.15
C ARG A 576 17.94 -40.06 25.10
N ALA A 577 18.71 -39.01 25.41
CA ALA A 577 19.76 -38.50 24.53
C ALA A 577 21.09 -39.22 24.79
N THR A 578 21.91 -39.38 23.76
CA THR A 578 23.24 -40.01 23.84
C THR A 578 24.33 -39.07 23.35
N MET A 579 25.33 -38.83 24.18
CA MET A 579 26.60 -38.24 23.76
C MET A 579 27.64 -39.35 23.61
N THR A 580 28.19 -39.55 22.42
CA THR A 580 29.20 -40.59 22.13
C THR A 580 30.55 -39.95 21.85
N ILE A 581 31.62 -40.44 22.49
CA ILE A 581 32.99 -40.16 22.09
C ILE A 581 33.52 -41.35 21.30
N GLY A 582 33.71 -41.15 20.00
CA GLY A 582 34.15 -42.17 19.06
C GLY A 582 35.65 -42.45 19.12
N ALA A 583 36.08 -43.45 18.35
CA ALA A 583 37.47 -43.90 18.31
C ALA A 583 38.45 -42.77 17.96
N ASN A 584 39.54 -42.69 18.73
CA ASN A 584 40.60 -41.67 18.66
C ASN A 584 40.21 -40.25 19.11
N ALA A 585 38.92 -39.96 19.34
CA ALA A 585 38.50 -38.70 19.92
C ALA A 585 38.66 -38.74 21.45
N THR A 586 38.88 -37.57 22.04
CA THR A 586 39.01 -37.41 23.50
C THR A 586 37.99 -36.40 24.02
N PHE A 587 37.28 -36.72 25.09
CA PHE A 587 36.59 -35.72 25.90
C PHE A 587 37.46 -35.39 27.12
N TYR A 588 37.87 -34.12 27.24
CA TYR A 588 38.73 -33.66 28.33
C TYR A 588 37.98 -32.71 29.26
N TYR A 589 37.62 -33.21 30.44
CA TYR A 589 36.99 -32.43 31.51
C TYR A 589 38.04 -31.60 32.26
N ASN A 590 38.11 -30.31 31.96
CA ASN A 590 39.09 -29.38 32.52
C ASN A 590 38.48 -27.99 32.85
N PRO A 591 37.43 -27.93 33.69
CA PRO A 591 36.82 -26.66 34.05
C PRO A 591 37.79 -25.77 34.85
N PRO A 592 37.63 -24.43 34.78
CA PRO A 592 38.47 -23.49 35.52
C PRO A 592 38.10 -23.39 37.00
N VAL A 593 37.09 -24.15 37.44
CA VAL A 593 36.59 -24.23 38.82
C VAL A 593 36.75 -25.63 39.35
N ALA A 594 36.84 -25.77 40.68
CA ALA A 594 36.92 -27.05 41.36
C ALA A 594 35.52 -27.71 41.49
N ASP A 595 34.77 -27.77 40.38
CA ASP A 595 33.46 -28.42 40.30
C ASP A 595 33.55 -29.69 39.47
N ARG A 596 33.07 -30.79 40.04
CA ARG A 596 33.15 -32.14 39.46
C ARG A 596 31.86 -32.54 38.75
N ASP A 597 30.78 -31.78 38.90
CA ASP A 597 29.41 -32.18 38.55
C ASP A 597 28.83 -31.34 37.39
N LEU A 598 29.68 -30.83 36.48
CA LEU A 598 29.23 -29.94 35.41
C LEU A 598 28.60 -30.66 34.21
N ILE A 599 28.63 -31.99 34.15
CA ILE A 599 27.87 -32.76 33.15
C ILE A 599 26.65 -33.37 33.83
N ILE A 600 25.47 -32.86 33.47
CA ILE A 600 24.19 -33.21 34.08
C ILE A 600 23.43 -34.19 33.19
N PHE A 601 23.09 -35.35 33.76
CA PHE A 601 22.13 -36.28 33.18
C PHE A 601 20.72 -35.92 33.63
N LYS A 602 19.78 -35.85 32.69
CA LYS A 602 18.40 -35.46 33.02
C LYS A 602 17.60 -36.60 33.63
N ASP A 603 17.82 -37.82 33.17
CA ASP A 603 17.30 -39.05 33.76
C ASP A 603 18.26 -40.24 33.56
N ASP A 604 17.86 -41.43 34.01
CA ASP A 604 18.63 -42.67 33.87
C ASP A 604 18.84 -43.13 32.41
N ARG A 605 18.08 -42.56 31.46
CA ARG A 605 18.18 -42.83 30.02
C ARG A 605 19.04 -41.80 29.29
N SER A 606 19.56 -40.78 29.98
CA SER A 606 20.61 -39.90 29.45
C SER A 606 21.94 -40.65 29.45
N ILE A 607 22.58 -40.77 28.28
CA ILE A 607 23.76 -41.64 28.09
C ILE A 607 24.99 -40.81 27.73
N PHE A 608 26.08 -41.02 28.46
CA PHE A 608 27.44 -40.66 28.02
C PHE A 608 28.17 -41.95 27.62
N ALA A 609 28.48 -42.10 26.35
CA ALA A 609 29.09 -43.29 25.78
C ALA A 609 30.54 -43.05 25.32
N LEU A 610 31.42 -44.02 25.58
CA LEU A 610 32.72 -44.14 24.94
C LEU A 610 32.66 -45.28 23.94
N ASN A 611 32.83 -44.99 22.65
CA ASN A 611 32.90 -45.99 21.59
C ASN A 611 34.30 -45.99 20.96
N GLY A 612 35.23 -46.67 21.62
CA GLY A 612 36.66 -46.60 21.26
C GLY A 612 37.36 -45.30 21.66
N GLY A 613 36.64 -44.36 22.27
CA GLY A 613 37.13 -43.02 22.63
C GLY A 613 37.81 -42.96 24.00
N THR A 614 38.32 -41.76 24.34
CA THR A 614 39.00 -41.48 25.60
C THR A 614 38.26 -40.44 26.44
N LEU A 615 38.05 -40.72 27.73
CA LEU A 615 37.62 -39.73 28.73
C LEU A 615 38.80 -39.33 29.61
N VAL A 616 39.09 -38.04 29.71
CA VAL A 616 40.16 -37.50 30.56
C VAL A 616 39.56 -36.51 31.56
N SER A 617 39.98 -36.56 32.82
CA SER A 617 39.71 -35.51 33.81
C SER A 617 41.00 -34.82 34.25
N SER A 618 40.94 -33.51 34.49
CA SER A 618 42.05 -32.74 35.05
C SER A 618 42.22 -33.01 36.55
N THR A 619 43.05 -32.20 37.24
CA THR A 619 43.15 -32.21 38.71
C THR A 619 41.85 -31.83 39.41
N THR A 620 40.83 -31.35 38.69
CA THR A 620 39.50 -31.15 39.26
C THR A 620 38.82 -32.50 39.57
N GLY A 621 39.14 -33.55 38.81
CA GLY A 621 38.34 -34.77 38.76
C GLY A 621 37.00 -34.55 38.04
N MET A 622 36.31 -35.63 37.74
CA MET A 622 34.98 -35.60 37.13
C MET A 622 34.08 -36.56 37.88
N ARG A 623 32.83 -36.18 38.16
CA ARG A 623 31.87 -37.06 38.80
C ARG A 623 30.58 -37.10 37.99
N LEU A 624 30.11 -38.32 37.73
CA LEU A 624 28.89 -38.59 36.98
C LEU A 624 27.81 -39.03 37.97
N LEU A 625 26.76 -38.23 38.08
CA LEU A 625 25.64 -38.45 39.01
C LEU A 625 24.37 -38.79 38.23
N GLY A 626 23.74 -39.91 38.55
CA GLY A 626 22.60 -40.43 37.79
C GLY A 626 23.01 -40.90 36.39
N GLY A 627 22.02 -40.99 35.50
CA GLY A 627 22.24 -41.32 34.08
C GLY A 627 22.90 -42.68 33.85
N THR A 628 23.39 -42.85 32.62
CA THR A 628 24.12 -44.05 32.19
C THR A 628 25.47 -43.68 31.57
N PHE A 629 26.55 -44.24 32.11
CA PHE A 629 27.85 -44.29 31.46
C PHE A 629 27.99 -45.60 30.69
N GLN A 630 28.21 -45.51 29.38
CA GLN A 630 28.25 -46.67 28.49
C GLN A 630 29.63 -46.83 27.85
N VAL A 631 30.13 -48.05 27.81
CA VAL A 631 31.39 -48.40 27.16
C VAL A 631 31.12 -49.37 26.02
N GLU A 632 31.54 -48.97 24.82
CA GLU A 632 31.49 -49.70 23.56
C GLU A 632 32.91 -49.87 23.03
N ASN A 633 33.26 -51.09 22.61
CA ASN A 633 34.62 -51.44 22.17
C ASN A 633 35.69 -51.15 23.25
N ASP A 634 36.95 -51.03 22.84
CA ASP A 634 38.08 -50.71 23.72
C ASP A 634 38.11 -49.20 24.00
N ALA A 635 37.59 -48.78 25.16
CA ALA A 635 37.56 -47.39 25.59
C ALA A 635 38.60 -47.09 26.67
N PHE A 636 38.97 -45.82 26.79
CA PHE A 636 40.06 -45.38 27.65
C PHE A 636 39.58 -44.31 28.63
N VAL A 637 40.04 -44.40 29.87
CA VAL A 637 39.78 -43.39 30.91
C VAL A 637 41.10 -42.98 31.56
N ALA A 638 41.28 -41.69 31.81
CA ALA A 638 42.50 -41.14 32.42
C ALA A 638 42.15 -40.05 33.42
N GLY A 639 42.44 -40.29 34.70
CA GLY A 639 42.39 -39.28 35.74
C GLY A 639 43.75 -38.60 35.98
N SER A 640 43.78 -37.68 36.94
CA SER A 640 45.01 -37.04 37.39
C SER A 640 46.04 -38.08 37.87
N PRO A 641 47.35 -37.95 37.53
CA PRO A 641 48.38 -38.91 37.91
C PRO A 641 48.62 -39.03 39.43
N SER A 642 48.05 -38.14 40.24
CA SER A 642 48.27 -38.02 41.68
C SER A 642 47.62 -39.13 42.53
N ASN A 643 46.75 -39.96 41.95
CA ASN A 643 45.93 -40.97 42.62
C ASN A 643 45.08 -40.42 43.80
N VAL A 644 44.75 -39.13 43.77
CA VAL A 644 43.88 -38.51 44.77
C VAL A 644 42.42 -38.74 44.39
N THR A 645 41.61 -39.22 45.32
CA THR A 645 40.18 -39.55 45.07
C THR A 645 39.37 -38.35 44.62
N SER A 646 39.65 -37.14 45.12
CA SER A 646 38.97 -35.92 44.66
C SER A 646 39.32 -35.54 43.22
N GLU A 647 40.41 -36.07 42.66
CA GLU A 647 40.85 -35.82 41.28
C GLU A 647 40.53 -37.00 40.33
N SER A 648 39.74 -37.97 40.81
CA SER A 648 39.35 -39.17 40.07
C SER A 648 38.12 -38.93 39.18
N ILE A 649 37.95 -39.82 38.21
CA ILE A 649 36.66 -40.04 37.53
C ILE A 649 35.80 -40.90 38.46
N GLU A 650 34.67 -40.37 38.90
CA GLU A 650 33.81 -40.98 39.93
C GLU A 650 32.39 -41.22 39.41
N PHE A 651 31.84 -42.39 39.72
CA PHE A 651 30.45 -42.76 39.41
C PHE A 651 29.65 -42.81 40.71
N GLY A 652 28.63 -41.95 40.84
CA GLY A 652 27.85 -41.82 42.07
C GLY A 652 28.48 -40.90 43.14
N ASP A 653 27.75 -40.65 44.23
CA ASP A 653 28.21 -39.81 45.36
C ASP A 653 28.37 -40.53 46.70
N GLY A 654 27.95 -41.79 46.79
CA GLY A 654 28.03 -42.64 47.98
C GLY A 654 27.03 -42.27 49.07
N VAL A 655 26.09 -41.36 48.79
CA VAL A 655 25.16 -40.79 49.77
C VAL A 655 23.72 -41.02 49.36
N ASN A 656 23.36 -40.79 48.09
CA ASN A 656 21.98 -40.81 47.63
C ASN A 656 21.81 -41.70 46.39
N GLY A 657 20.96 -42.73 46.47
CA GLY A 657 20.70 -43.64 45.35
C GLY A 657 20.09 -43.00 44.11
N TYR A 658 19.51 -41.80 44.20
CA TYR A 658 19.11 -41.03 43.01
C TYR A 658 20.30 -40.53 42.19
N ASN A 659 21.48 -40.45 42.81
CA ASN A 659 22.72 -40.00 42.20
C ASN A 659 23.58 -41.17 41.70
N ASP A 660 23.14 -42.41 41.88
CA ASP A 660 23.86 -43.58 41.38
C ASP A 660 23.95 -43.56 39.85
N CYS A 661 25.15 -43.74 39.31
CA CYS A 661 25.35 -43.80 37.87
C CYS A 661 25.28 -45.26 37.37
N ILE A 662 24.48 -45.51 36.33
CA ILE A 662 24.40 -46.84 35.70
C ILE A 662 25.63 -47.02 34.82
N ILE A 663 26.39 -48.09 35.01
CA ILE A 663 27.57 -48.40 34.19
C ILE A 663 27.27 -49.61 33.33
N ASN A 664 27.29 -49.42 32.01
CA ASN A 664 27.02 -50.46 31.02
C ASN A 664 28.27 -50.73 30.17
N LEU A 665 28.82 -51.95 30.26
CA LEU A 665 29.80 -52.44 29.30
C LEU A 665 29.07 -53.36 28.33
N ILE A 666 28.94 -52.93 27.07
CA ILE A 666 28.27 -53.75 26.05
C ILE A 666 29.16 -54.95 25.66
N SER A 667 28.59 -55.93 24.94
CA SER A 667 29.30 -57.17 24.59
C SER A 667 30.65 -56.87 23.92
N SER A 668 31.71 -57.48 24.45
CA SER A 668 33.10 -57.34 23.98
C SER A 668 33.75 -55.96 24.21
N ALA A 669 33.11 -55.08 24.98
CA ALA A 669 33.71 -53.81 25.36
C ALA A 669 34.70 -53.96 26.53
N ASN A 670 35.80 -53.22 26.48
CA ASN A 670 36.80 -53.16 27.55
C ASN A 670 37.03 -51.70 27.94
N MET A 671 37.14 -51.44 29.24
CA MET A 671 37.51 -50.12 29.75
C MET A 671 38.93 -50.18 30.33
N TYR A 672 39.85 -49.40 29.77
CA TYR A 672 41.23 -49.30 30.22
C TYR A 672 41.47 -48.01 30.99
N VAL A 673 41.95 -48.14 32.23
CA VAL A 673 42.41 -47.00 33.03
C VAL A 673 43.87 -46.72 32.68
N LEU A 674 44.12 -45.63 31.93
CA LEU A 674 45.46 -45.28 31.44
C LEU A 674 46.31 -44.60 32.52
N SER A 675 45.69 -43.75 33.35
CA SER A 675 46.34 -43.05 34.45
C SER A 675 45.33 -42.62 35.52
N GLY A 676 45.83 -42.33 36.72
CA GLY A 676 45.01 -41.87 37.84
C GLY A 676 44.11 -42.95 38.43
N ALA A 677 43.01 -42.52 39.05
CA ALA A 677 42.03 -43.40 39.69
C ALA A 677 40.64 -43.26 39.05
N VAL A 678 39.90 -44.36 39.06
CA VAL A 678 38.46 -44.41 38.78
C VAL A 678 37.78 -44.90 40.05
N ASN A 679 36.78 -44.16 40.54
CA ASN A 679 36.07 -44.46 41.77
C ASN A 679 34.62 -44.89 41.48
N TYR A 680 34.22 -46.03 42.02
CA TYR A 680 32.83 -46.47 42.00
C TYR A 680 32.21 -46.17 43.36
N ASN A 681 31.30 -45.21 43.41
CA ASN A 681 30.72 -44.67 44.63
C ASN A 681 29.19 -44.64 44.55
N ASN A 682 28.57 -45.68 43.99
CA ASN A 682 27.12 -45.88 44.12
C ASN A 682 26.78 -46.46 45.50
N VAL A 683 25.56 -46.22 46.00
CA VAL A 683 25.10 -46.84 47.25
C VAL A 683 24.71 -48.31 47.04
N LEU A 684 24.84 -49.11 48.10
CA LEU A 684 24.32 -50.49 48.09
C LEU A 684 22.79 -50.46 47.96
N LEU A 685 22.26 -51.11 46.91
CA LEU A 685 20.83 -51.39 46.77
C LEU A 685 20.34 -52.09 48.05
N GLN A 686 19.48 -51.42 48.83
CA GLN A 686 18.76 -52.02 49.97
C GLN A 686 17.52 -52.76 49.51
#